data_AF-A0A934NIS6-F1
#
_entry.id   AF-A0A934NIS6-F1
#
_cell.length_a   1.000
_cell.length_b   1.000
_cell.length_c   1.000
_cell.angle_alpha   90.00
_cell.angle_beta   90.00
_cell.angle_gamma   90.00
#
_symmetry.space_group_name_H-M   'P 1'
#
loop_
_entity.id
_entity.type
_entity.pdbx_description
1 polymer ?
#
loop_
_entity_poly.entity_id
_entity_poly.type
_entity_poly.pdbx_seq_one_letter_code
_entity_poly.pdbx_strand_id
1 'polypeptide(L)'
;MTKHTLIIGLVFIIVLNACSNSSKFEKEALKKIETLESLMKEAEDKSIDITREKTLLWFSKEFLKFANWDEANKEAIEKLFGYERYYAENKLQLAEELPDYERKKVIEILDKGIDILKQELNGEIRRRPVNKVDWQNTKAGDNMFISNNRPSFPYDYFSKTVGQPLTNTEVYNDHLGAMYHGGENLYPVDHDRAINSFLLKEDGTFDEELMSKLTDIPDTNIGFLYYWSMGIPEWVEKQEPEIRKGRSLFTGFDIDNPLAREVWGKIIRHTGKLTKGKKVTELGYIFANEPHWYSEKNHWTYKYDEMNDISSYTRNKFRSWLNKAYQGNIKKLNSNWGASFDNFDTVEIEIPIDTSLRGSPQWYDWNRYHMDRSTEWFKFNQDELHSVNPEANTHIKLFPRSFYEDSRSHGIDFEALTELTTMIGHDAKALGSPSIRPHIDSEWHKKYAYKWDGMAILHDFLESVSPNKININSESHFLSSGMWRDLEARTSYVRNVYWLSTLMGMDANMGWFWARDPDGSPEDRLEGDLNFFDPGLGGAYAGSNNMQPHITNEVTQVMYDLNTFSEEIIALRQQARPLRLFYSETAAINTSDYMTKTNELYESLFFEGIPLGFVTKNIIEKQDNTWKAIVVYKTNYVTDAEFSALQTYLDNGGTVILDSSNSLSMNEYGEKRLKNLSNSKGKIINIEDSNILKLKKVALKEIEDQMPNIIIESDNGESHKTIVSRVVQQADSSYLVNLLNVGHKTTKVKLSFKSGAEATIINLMTSNNVDSIFDLASEEILLLEVKEKQ
;
A
#
# COMPACT_ATOMS: atom_id res chain seq x y z
N MET A 1 -21.12 -51.93 62.17
CA MET A 1 -21.94 -51.43 61.05
C MET A 1 -21.85 -49.92 61.04
N THR A 2 -21.56 -49.19 59.98
CA THR A 2 -20.81 -49.43 58.74
C THR A 2 -20.72 -48.09 58.03
N LYS A 3 -19.54 -47.82 57.45
CA LYS A 3 -19.26 -46.92 56.31
C LYS A 3 -19.55 -45.42 56.47
N HIS A 4 -18.62 -44.66 57.06
CA HIS A 4 -18.41 -43.22 56.81
C HIS A 4 -16.91 -42.90 56.88
N THR A 5 -16.06 -43.58 56.10
CA THR A 5 -14.62 -43.26 56.02
C THR A 5 -13.99 -43.91 54.79
N LEU A 6 -14.24 -43.40 53.58
CA LEU A 6 -13.35 -43.67 52.42
C LEU A 6 -13.64 -42.85 51.14
N ILE A 7 -14.13 -41.60 51.19
CA ILE A 7 -14.21 -40.76 49.97
C ILE A 7 -13.90 -39.29 50.28
N ILE A 8 -12.81 -39.03 51.02
CA ILE A 8 -12.24 -37.67 51.17
C ILE A 8 -10.74 -37.65 50.82
N GLY A 9 -10.13 -38.82 50.54
CA GLY A 9 -8.72 -38.95 50.15
C GLY A 9 -8.44 -39.06 48.66
N LEU A 10 -9.46 -39.04 47.79
CA LEU A 10 -9.27 -39.24 46.33
C LEU A 10 -9.74 -38.07 45.46
N VAL A 11 -10.38 -37.04 46.03
CA VAL A 11 -10.80 -35.82 45.30
C VAL A 11 -9.81 -34.66 45.51
N PHE A 12 -8.94 -34.74 46.53
CA PHE A 12 -7.88 -33.75 46.77
C PHE A 12 -6.54 -34.05 46.07
N ILE A 13 -6.46 -35.14 45.30
CA ILE A 13 -5.25 -35.55 44.55
C ILE A 13 -5.46 -35.46 43.02
N ILE A 14 -6.66 -35.11 42.55
CA ILE A 14 -6.94 -34.89 41.11
C ILE A 14 -6.93 -33.39 40.74
N VAL A 15 -6.88 -32.47 41.72
CA VAL A 15 -6.74 -31.02 41.48
C VAL A 15 -5.30 -30.51 41.62
N LEU A 16 -4.34 -31.40 41.93
CA LEU A 16 -2.90 -31.07 42.02
C LEU A 16 -2.04 -31.75 40.94
N ASN A 17 -2.65 -32.32 39.90
CA ASN A 17 -1.94 -32.94 38.77
C ASN A 17 -2.34 -32.38 37.39
N ALA A 18 -2.87 -31.17 37.36
CA ALA A 18 -2.87 -30.32 36.16
C ALA A 18 -1.84 -29.18 36.32
N CYS A 19 -0.64 -29.50 36.84
CA CYS A 19 0.53 -28.80 36.34
C CYS A 19 0.66 -29.30 34.90
N SER A 20 0.13 -28.54 33.93
CA SER A 20 0.56 -28.72 32.55
C SER A 20 2.08 -28.73 32.58
N ASN A 21 2.69 -29.76 31.99
CA ASN A 21 4.13 -29.74 31.78
C ASN A 21 4.39 -28.59 30.80
N SER A 22 4.62 -27.38 31.30
CA SER A 22 4.86 -26.21 30.46
C SER A 22 5.96 -26.52 29.45
N SER A 23 5.72 -26.12 28.20
CA SER A 23 6.59 -26.42 27.08
C SER A 23 8.03 -26.06 27.44
N LYS A 24 8.99 -26.89 27.02
CA LYS A 24 10.41 -26.59 27.25
C LYS A 24 10.79 -25.24 26.64
N PHE A 25 10.14 -24.84 25.54
CA PHE A 25 10.36 -23.57 24.87
C PHE A 25 9.73 -22.41 25.65
N GLU A 26 8.57 -22.61 26.28
CA GLU A 26 7.98 -21.60 27.16
C GLU A 26 8.90 -21.31 28.36
N LYS A 27 9.42 -22.35 29.02
CA LYS A 27 10.39 -22.19 30.13
C LYS A 27 11.67 -21.46 29.69
N GLU A 28 12.16 -21.77 28.50
CA GLU A 28 13.33 -21.10 27.93
C GLU A 28 13.05 -19.62 27.62
N ALA A 29 11.91 -19.32 26.98
CA ALA A 29 11.48 -17.96 26.68
C ALA A 29 11.34 -17.12 27.96
N LEU A 30 10.70 -17.66 29.00
CA LEU A 30 10.57 -17.00 30.30
C LEU A 30 11.92 -16.66 30.94
N LYS A 31 12.89 -17.58 30.87
CA LYS A 31 14.26 -17.31 31.36
C LYS A 31 14.97 -16.21 30.55
N LYS A 32 14.76 -16.18 29.23
CA LYS A 32 15.31 -15.12 28.38
C LYS A 32 14.62 -13.78 28.65
N ILE A 33 13.32 -13.77 28.94
CA ILE A 33 12.59 -12.59 29.41
C ILE A 33 13.22 -12.03 30.69
N GLU A 34 13.47 -12.87 31.70
CA GLU A 34 14.16 -12.45 32.94
C GLU A 34 15.55 -11.85 32.66
N THR A 35 16.27 -12.44 31.71
CA THR A 35 17.59 -11.96 31.28
C THR A 35 17.47 -10.57 30.63
N LEU A 36 16.52 -10.39 29.72
CA LEU A 36 16.28 -9.12 29.05
C LEU A 36 15.86 -8.04 30.05
N GLU A 37 14.93 -8.33 30.96
CA GLU A 37 14.46 -7.39 31.99
C GLU A 37 15.61 -6.92 32.90
N SER A 38 16.54 -7.82 33.26
CA SER A 38 17.75 -7.46 34.00
C SER A 38 18.67 -6.52 33.22
N LEU A 39 18.88 -6.78 31.92
CA LEU A 39 19.71 -5.92 31.06
C LEU A 39 19.05 -4.57 30.80
N MET A 40 17.72 -4.54 30.62
CA MET A 40 16.94 -3.32 30.47
C MET A 40 17.10 -2.41 31.69
N LYS A 41 17.10 -2.98 32.90
CA LYS A 41 17.37 -2.23 34.13
C LYS A 41 18.78 -1.64 34.16
N GLU A 42 19.79 -2.41 33.77
CA GLU A 42 21.17 -1.91 33.67
C GLU A 42 21.29 -0.77 32.64
N ALA A 43 20.58 -0.89 31.51
CA ALA A 43 20.56 0.12 30.46
C ALA A 43 19.86 1.42 30.93
N GLU A 44 18.74 1.31 31.64
CA GLU A 44 18.08 2.47 32.28
C GLU A 44 19.00 3.16 33.30
N ASP A 45 19.72 2.40 34.14
CA ASP A 45 20.72 2.93 35.09
C ASP A 45 21.86 3.70 34.36
N LYS A 46 22.14 3.33 33.11
CA LYS A 46 23.11 3.99 32.21
C LYS A 46 22.49 5.05 31.28
N SER A 47 21.20 5.38 31.44
CA SER A 47 20.46 6.31 30.57
C SER A 47 20.45 5.93 29.08
N ILE A 48 20.49 4.63 28.78
CA ILE A 48 20.28 4.09 27.44
C ILE A 48 18.78 3.95 27.20
N ASP A 49 18.30 4.37 26.03
CA ASP A 49 16.89 4.22 25.65
C ASP A 49 16.56 2.75 25.37
N ILE A 50 15.63 2.20 26.14
CA ILE A 50 15.20 0.79 26.04
C ILE A 50 13.82 0.62 25.39
N THR A 51 13.35 1.64 24.66
CA THR A 51 12.01 1.62 24.04
C THR A 51 11.85 0.45 23.07
N ARG A 52 12.90 0.11 22.32
CA ARG A 52 12.92 -1.05 21.41
C ARG A 52 12.74 -2.37 22.16
N GLU A 53 13.42 -2.53 23.30
CA GLU A 53 13.36 -3.72 24.14
C GLU A 53 12.03 -3.83 24.90
N LYS A 54 11.40 -2.71 25.27
CA LYS A 54 10.03 -2.70 25.84
C LYS A 54 9.02 -3.32 24.88
N THR A 55 9.08 -2.95 23.59
CA THR A 55 8.22 -3.54 22.55
C THR A 55 8.51 -5.02 22.34
N LEU A 56 9.78 -5.41 22.28
CA LEU A 56 10.18 -6.81 22.15
C LEU A 56 9.66 -7.64 23.32
N LEU A 57 9.81 -7.15 24.55
CA LEU A 57 9.30 -7.78 25.76
C LEU A 57 7.78 -7.92 25.73
N TRP A 58 7.07 -6.88 25.25
CA TRP A 58 5.62 -6.89 25.11
C TRP A 58 5.16 -7.99 24.14
N PHE A 59 5.67 -8.01 22.91
CA PHE A 59 5.34 -9.07 21.94
C PHE A 59 5.73 -10.46 22.43
N SER A 60 6.85 -10.58 23.15
CA SER A 60 7.27 -11.85 23.74
C SER A 60 6.24 -12.38 24.74
N LYS A 61 5.69 -11.51 25.60
CA LYS A 61 4.66 -11.87 26.58
C LYS A 61 3.32 -12.19 25.90
N GLU A 62 2.91 -11.37 24.92
CA GLU A 62 1.66 -11.55 24.19
C GLU A 62 1.65 -12.84 23.37
N PHE A 63 2.72 -13.14 22.62
CA PHE A 63 2.75 -14.36 21.83
C PHE A 63 2.99 -15.63 22.65
N LEU A 64 3.55 -15.55 23.87
CA LEU A 64 3.49 -16.69 24.80
C LEU A 64 2.05 -16.95 25.26
N LYS A 65 1.28 -15.89 25.53
CA LYS A 65 -0.16 -15.99 25.83
C LYS A 65 -0.93 -16.57 24.64
N PHE A 66 -0.66 -16.11 23.42
CA PHE A 66 -1.32 -16.61 22.20
C PHE A 66 -0.96 -18.07 21.91
N ALA A 67 0.31 -18.46 22.05
CA ALA A 67 0.72 -19.85 21.92
C ALA A 67 0.01 -20.77 22.93
N ASN A 68 -0.20 -20.28 24.16
CA ASN A 68 -0.94 -21.02 25.19
C ASN A 68 -2.43 -21.13 24.83
N TRP A 69 -3.03 -20.10 24.23
CA TRP A 69 -4.38 -20.16 23.68
C TRP A 69 -4.49 -21.16 22.54
N ASP A 70 -3.56 -21.11 21.58
CA ASP A 70 -3.51 -22.00 20.42
C ASP A 70 -3.36 -23.48 20.83
N GLU A 71 -2.51 -23.75 21.83
CA GLU A 71 -2.34 -25.10 22.38
C GLU A 71 -3.61 -25.63 23.04
N ALA A 72 -4.40 -24.74 23.68
CA ALA A 72 -5.66 -25.08 24.31
C ALA A 72 -6.84 -25.19 23.32
N ASN A 73 -6.74 -24.54 22.14
CA ASN A 73 -7.83 -24.40 21.16
C ASN A 73 -7.46 -24.98 19.78
N LYS A 74 -6.81 -26.15 19.76
CA LYS A 74 -6.31 -26.79 18.54
C LYS A 74 -7.36 -26.97 17.44
N GLU A 75 -8.60 -27.29 17.78
CA GLU A 75 -9.69 -27.46 16.80
C GLU A 75 -9.99 -26.15 16.05
N ALA A 76 -9.94 -25.00 16.74
CA ALA A 76 -10.11 -23.69 16.11
C ALA A 76 -8.95 -23.38 15.15
N ILE A 77 -7.71 -23.65 15.57
CA ILE A 77 -6.52 -23.44 14.75
C ILE A 77 -6.51 -24.35 13.51
N GLU A 78 -6.87 -25.63 13.67
CA GLU A 78 -7.02 -26.55 12.56
C GLU A 78 -8.03 -26.02 11.53
N LYS A 79 -9.15 -25.47 12.01
CA LYS A 79 -10.17 -24.87 11.16
C LYS A 79 -9.63 -23.69 10.34
N LEU A 80 -8.90 -22.79 10.99
CA LEU A 80 -8.30 -21.61 10.35
C LEU A 80 -7.30 -22.01 9.27
N PHE A 81 -6.41 -22.99 9.54
CA PHE A 81 -5.53 -23.55 8.51
C PHE A 81 -6.32 -24.25 7.38
N GLY A 82 -7.49 -24.81 7.69
CA GLY A 82 -8.39 -25.40 6.71
C GLY A 82 -9.03 -24.40 5.73
N TYR A 83 -9.15 -23.12 6.11
CA TYR A 83 -9.73 -22.08 5.25
C TYR A 83 -8.76 -21.56 4.16
N GLU A 84 -7.45 -21.53 4.44
CA GLU A 84 -6.45 -21.20 3.43
C GLU A 84 -6.02 -22.46 2.66
N ARG A 85 -6.38 -22.51 1.39
CA ARG A 85 -6.13 -23.67 0.49
C ARG A 85 -4.68 -24.12 0.48
N TYR A 86 -3.73 -23.20 0.62
CA TYR A 86 -2.30 -23.52 0.64
C TYR A 86 -1.87 -24.35 1.87
N TYR A 87 -2.56 -24.19 3.00
CA TYR A 87 -2.26 -24.92 4.25
C TYR A 87 -3.25 -26.05 4.55
N ALA A 88 -4.39 -26.09 3.86
CA ALA A 88 -5.50 -27.00 4.15
C ALA A 88 -5.10 -28.49 4.18
N GLU A 89 -4.17 -28.92 3.33
CA GLU A 89 -3.68 -30.31 3.32
C GLU A 89 -2.91 -30.69 4.59
N ASN A 90 -2.21 -29.73 5.20
CA ASN A 90 -1.35 -29.93 6.38
C ASN A 90 -1.97 -29.36 7.68
N LYS A 91 -3.24 -28.97 7.66
CA LYS A 91 -3.89 -28.23 8.77
C LYS A 91 -3.76 -28.89 10.14
N LEU A 92 -3.84 -30.21 10.22
CA LEU A 92 -3.68 -30.97 11.47
C LEU A 92 -2.26 -30.86 12.04
N GLN A 93 -1.26 -31.02 11.17
CA GLN A 93 0.14 -30.89 11.55
C GLN A 93 0.45 -29.46 11.97
N LEU A 94 0.03 -28.48 11.17
CA LEU A 94 0.30 -27.07 11.43
C LEU A 94 -0.36 -26.59 12.73
N ALA A 95 -1.59 -27.02 13.02
CA ALA A 95 -2.25 -26.69 14.28
C ALA A 95 -1.55 -27.30 15.50
N GLU A 96 -1.01 -28.52 15.38
CA GLU A 96 -0.23 -29.15 16.46
C GLU A 96 1.11 -28.46 16.69
N GLU A 97 1.77 -28.00 15.62
CA GLU A 97 3.12 -27.41 15.67
C GLU A 97 3.11 -25.91 16.02
N LEU A 98 2.01 -25.19 15.76
CA LEU A 98 1.92 -23.73 15.89
C LEU A 98 2.36 -23.19 17.26
N PRO A 99 1.89 -23.70 18.42
CA PRO A 99 2.27 -23.14 19.72
C PRO A 99 3.78 -23.17 19.98
N ASP A 100 4.43 -24.29 19.67
CA ASP A 100 5.87 -24.45 19.85
C ASP A 100 6.66 -23.72 18.77
N TYR A 101 6.10 -23.53 17.58
CA TYR A 101 6.65 -22.63 16.57
C TYR A 101 6.67 -21.18 17.08
N GLU A 102 5.56 -20.65 17.59
CA GLU A 102 5.48 -19.29 18.11
C GLU A 102 6.44 -19.07 19.28
N ARG A 103 6.51 -20.02 20.23
CA ARG A 103 7.47 -19.98 21.35
C ARG A 103 8.93 -19.95 20.88
N LYS A 104 9.29 -20.69 19.84
CA LYS A 104 10.64 -20.64 19.25
C LYS A 104 10.92 -19.29 18.59
N LYS A 105 9.93 -18.70 17.92
CA LYS A 105 10.07 -17.36 17.35
C LYS A 105 10.16 -16.27 18.43
N VAL A 106 9.51 -16.44 19.57
CA VAL A 106 9.71 -15.60 20.77
C VAL A 106 11.15 -15.73 21.30
N ILE A 107 11.69 -16.94 21.41
CA ILE A 107 13.09 -17.17 21.77
C ILE A 107 14.04 -16.47 20.78
N GLU A 108 13.78 -16.58 19.48
CA GLU A 108 14.58 -15.96 18.42
C GLU A 108 14.64 -14.43 18.56
N ILE A 109 13.50 -13.76 18.77
CA ILE A 109 13.50 -12.31 18.98
C ILE A 109 14.20 -11.92 20.29
N LEU A 110 14.00 -12.69 21.37
CA LEU A 110 14.67 -12.45 22.66
C LEU A 110 16.19 -12.55 22.54
N ASP A 111 16.70 -13.57 21.85
CA ASP A 111 18.14 -13.71 21.63
C ASP A 111 18.73 -12.54 20.84
N LYS A 112 18.09 -12.16 19.72
CA LYS A 112 18.50 -11.00 18.92
C LYS A 112 18.49 -9.71 19.74
N GLY A 113 17.43 -9.48 20.52
CA GLY A 113 17.28 -8.28 21.35
C GLY A 113 18.29 -8.20 22.49
N ILE A 114 18.51 -9.32 23.19
CA ILE A 114 19.51 -9.42 24.26
C ILE A 114 20.91 -9.12 23.71
N ASP A 115 21.24 -9.66 22.54
CA ASP A 115 22.56 -9.45 21.93
C ASP A 115 22.76 -7.99 21.49
N ILE A 116 21.74 -7.35 20.91
CA ILE A 116 21.79 -5.93 20.54
C ILE A 116 21.93 -5.04 21.80
N LEU A 117 21.14 -5.29 22.84
CA LEU A 117 21.20 -4.47 24.07
C LEU A 117 22.57 -4.62 24.77
N LYS A 118 23.17 -5.83 24.76
CA LYS A 118 24.54 -6.04 25.26
C LYS A 118 25.57 -5.23 24.48
N GLN A 119 25.48 -5.22 23.14
CA GLN A 119 26.37 -4.42 22.31
C GLN A 119 26.29 -2.93 22.69
N GLU A 120 25.08 -2.41 22.94
CA GLU A 120 24.91 -1.02 23.37
C GLU A 120 25.43 -0.76 24.80
N LEU A 121 25.17 -1.67 25.74
CA LEU A 121 25.69 -1.62 27.11
C LEU A 121 27.23 -1.65 27.17
N ASN A 122 27.85 -2.34 26.22
CA ASN A 122 29.30 -2.44 26.05
C ASN A 122 29.90 -1.26 25.25
N GLY A 123 29.07 -0.42 24.62
CA GLY A 123 29.50 0.66 23.75
C GLY A 123 30.02 0.22 22.37
N GLU A 124 29.70 -1.01 21.94
CA GLU A 124 30.03 -1.56 20.61
C GLU A 124 29.14 -0.95 19.51
N ILE A 125 27.93 -0.54 19.88
CA ILE A 125 27.03 0.27 19.07
C ILE A 125 26.46 1.40 19.92
N ARG A 126 25.95 2.44 19.27
CA ARG A 126 25.15 3.48 19.91
C ARG A 126 23.94 3.82 19.05
N ARG A 127 22.74 3.55 19.58
CA ARG A 127 21.48 3.85 18.91
C ARG A 127 20.98 5.23 19.34
N ARG A 128 20.26 5.90 18.44
CA ARG A 128 19.51 7.11 18.81
C ARG A 128 18.25 6.70 19.61
N PRO A 129 17.83 7.50 20.59
CA PRO A 129 16.56 7.29 21.29
C PRO A 129 15.38 7.24 20.31
N VAL A 130 14.41 6.36 20.56
CA VAL A 130 13.22 6.24 19.73
C VAL A 130 12.36 7.50 19.81
N ASN A 131 12.01 8.04 18.65
CA ASN A 131 10.92 9.02 18.54
C ASN A 131 9.60 8.26 18.33
N LYS A 132 8.80 8.10 19.38
CA LYS A 132 7.48 7.46 19.26
C LYS A 132 6.48 8.40 18.59
N VAL A 133 5.47 7.81 17.95
CA VAL A 133 4.29 8.56 17.49
C VAL A 133 3.55 9.09 18.71
N ASP A 134 3.27 10.40 18.74
CA ASP A 134 2.37 10.97 19.74
C ASP A 134 0.95 10.88 19.19
N TRP A 135 0.27 9.78 19.44
CA TRP A 135 -1.06 9.51 18.87
C TRP A 135 -2.07 10.63 19.16
N GLN A 136 -1.92 11.35 20.27
CA GLN A 136 -2.86 12.39 20.68
C GLN A 136 -2.56 13.73 20.00
N ASN A 137 -1.28 14.05 19.76
CA ASN A 137 -0.87 15.35 19.25
C ASN A 137 -0.36 15.34 17.81
N THR A 138 -0.15 14.18 17.19
CA THR A 138 0.24 14.08 15.78
C THR A 138 -0.82 14.70 14.87
N LYS A 139 -0.42 15.51 13.90
CA LYS A 139 -1.34 16.17 12.96
C LYS A 139 -0.92 15.94 11.52
N ALA A 140 -1.89 15.96 10.61
CA ALA A 140 -1.58 16.13 9.20
C ALA A 140 -1.00 17.53 8.97
N GLY A 141 0.26 17.61 8.53
CA GLY A 141 0.85 18.81 7.95
C GLY A 141 0.56 18.91 6.45
N ASP A 142 1.26 19.82 5.76
CA ASP A 142 1.02 20.04 4.33
C ASP A 142 1.33 18.79 3.48
N ASN A 143 2.44 18.12 3.74
CA ASN A 143 2.93 16.98 2.95
C ASN A 143 3.51 15.82 3.79
N MET A 144 3.31 15.85 5.12
CA MET A 144 3.78 14.82 6.05
C MET A 144 2.99 14.90 7.36
N PHE A 145 2.98 13.83 8.15
CA PHE A 145 2.51 13.92 9.53
C PHE A 145 3.58 14.55 10.42
N ILE A 146 3.14 15.40 11.37
CA ILE A 146 4.02 16.08 12.32
C ILE A 146 3.69 15.64 13.74
N SER A 147 4.69 15.12 14.45
CA SER A 147 4.65 14.76 15.87
C SER A 147 5.82 15.45 16.58
N ASN A 148 5.55 16.16 17.68
CA ASN A 148 6.59 16.89 18.44
C ASN A 148 7.49 17.80 17.56
N ASN A 149 6.87 18.51 16.60
CA ASN A 149 7.55 19.37 15.61
C ASN A 149 8.54 18.65 14.68
N ARG A 150 8.42 17.34 14.52
CA ARG A 150 9.23 16.53 13.60
C ARG A 150 8.34 15.73 12.66
N PRO A 151 8.85 15.36 11.47
CA PRO A 151 8.16 14.39 10.62
C PRO A 151 7.92 13.09 11.39
N SER A 152 6.78 12.46 11.18
CA SER A 152 6.42 11.19 11.79
C SER A 152 5.75 10.28 10.77
N PHE A 153 5.93 8.98 10.95
CA PHE A 153 5.33 7.93 10.14
C PHE A 153 4.42 7.07 11.02
N PRO A 154 3.13 7.45 11.17
CA PRO A 154 2.15 6.65 11.90
C PRO A 154 1.96 5.27 11.27
N TYR A 155 1.78 4.25 12.11
CA TYR A 155 1.55 2.87 11.67
C TYR A 155 0.49 2.16 12.52
N ASP A 156 -0.23 1.24 11.91
CA ASP A 156 -1.18 0.38 12.61
C ASP A 156 -1.43 -0.90 11.78
N TYR A 157 -2.50 -1.61 12.07
CA TYR A 157 -3.01 -2.74 11.30
C TYR A 157 -4.44 -2.46 10.83
N PHE A 158 -4.75 -2.86 9.60
CA PHE A 158 -6.12 -2.79 9.12
C PHE A 158 -6.97 -3.86 9.82
N SER A 159 -8.27 -3.58 9.99
CA SER A 159 -9.22 -4.49 10.62
C SER A 159 -8.78 -4.99 12.02
N LYS A 160 -8.08 -4.13 12.78
CA LYS A 160 -7.52 -4.46 14.08
C LYS A 160 -8.60 -4.81 15.11
N THR A 161 -8.65 -6.08 15.50
CA THR A 161 -9.53 -6.65 16.56
C THR A 161 -10.95 -6.05 16.55
N VAL A 162 -11.68 -6.25 15.44
CA VAL A 162 -13.02 -5.67 15.29
C VAL A 162 -13.92 -6.15 16.44
N GLY A 163 -14.60 -5.22 17.11
CA GLY A 163 -15.39 -5.50 18.33
C GLY A 163 -14.71 -5.13 19.65
N GLN A 164 -13.41 -4.76 19.65
CA GLN A 164 -12.73 -4.25 20.84
C GLN A 164 -12.84 -2.71 20.94
N PRO A 165 -13.08 -2.15 22.15
CA PRO A 165 -13.10 -0.69 22.34
C PRO A 165 -11.77 -0.04 21.96
N LEU A 166 -11.81 1.11 21.29
CA LEU A 166 -10.59 1.86 20.91
C LEU A 166 -9.75 2.31 22.13
N THR A 167 -10.37 2.40 23.30
CA THR A 167 -9.69 2.72 24.56
C THR A 167 -9.00 1.52 25.22
N ASN A 168 -9.11 0.32 24.64
CA ASN A 168 -8.42 -0.86 25.17
C ASN A 168 -6.92 -0.78 24.90
N THR A 169 -6.14 -0.48 25.94
CA THR A 169 -4.69 -0.31 25.84
C THR A 169 -3.91 -1.61 25.59
N GLU A 170 -4.55 -2.79 25.69
CA GLU A 170 -3.95 -4.05 25.27
C GLU A 170 -3.88 -4.16 23.73
N VAL A 171 -4.76 -3.44 23.01
CA VAL A 171 -4.81 -3.42 21.55
C VAL A 171 -4.27 -2.11 20.95
N TYR A 172 -4.69 -0.98 21.51
CA TYR A 172 -4.35 0.35 21.00
C TYR A 172 -3.22 0.96 21.84
N ASN A 173 -1.98 0.71 21.42
CA ASN A 173 -0.76 1.10 22.13
C ASN A 173 0.43 1.34 21.17
N ASP A 174 1.57 1.75 21.71
CA ASP A 174 2.78 2.03 20.92
C ASP A 174 3.39 0.79 20.24
N HIS A 175 2.96 -0.42 20.60
CA HIS A 175 3.50 -1.67 20.05
C HIS A 175 2.73 -2.11 18.82
N LEU A 176 1.39 -2.06 18.86
CA LEU A 176 0.52 -2.42 17.73
C LEU A 176 0.07 -1.23 16.88
N GLY A 177 0.37 -0.01 17.31
CA GLY A 177 -0.28 1.19 16.79
C GLY A 177 -1.54 1.54 17.59
N ALA A 178 -1.91 2.81 17.59
CA ALA A 178 -3.06 3.30 18.34
C ALA A 178 -3.91 4.28 17.52
N MET A 179 -4.08 4.00 16.23
CA MET A 179 -5.01 4.72 15.36
C MET A 179 -6.45 4.39 15.72
N TYR A 180 -7.29 5.42 15.80
CA TYR A 180 -8.72 5.26 16.03
C TYR A 180 -9.50 5.15 14.72
N HIS A 181 -10.58 4.38 14.73
CA HIS A 181 -11.40 4.11 13.55
C HIS A 181 -12.80 3.61 13.93
N GLY A 182 -13.74 3.61 12.98
CA GLY A 182 -15.13 3.15 13.19
C GLY A 182 -15.32 1.62 13.27
N GLY A 183 -14.32 0.88 13.73
CA GLY A 183 -14.29 -0.60 13.74
C GLY A 183 -14.40 -1.25 15.12
N GLU A 184 -14.68 -0.48 16.17
CA GLU A 184 -14.79 -0.97 17.55
C GLU A 184 -16.07 -1.77 17.86
N ASN A 185 -17.00 -1.83 16.90
CA ASN A 185 -18.23 -2.61 17.00
C ASN A 185 -18.20 -3.79 16.03
N LEU A 186 -18.95 -4.84 16.34
CA LEU A 186 -19.30 -5.85 15.36
C LEU A 186 -20.39 -5.32 14.42
N TYR A 187 -20.18 -5.53 13.13
CA TYR A 187 -21.09 -5.11 12.09
C TYR A 187 -21.43 -6.31 11.18
N PRO A 188 -22.64 -6.34 10.61
CA PRO A 188 -22.93 -7.21 9.48
C PRO A 188 -22.08 -6.82 8.25
N VAL A 189 -21.76 -7.80 7.42
CA VAL A 189 -20.79 -7.67 6.30
C VAL A 189 -21.16 -6.58 5.29
N ASP A 190 -22.43 -6.48 4.93
CA ASP A 190 -22.93 -5.48 3.98
C ASP A 190 -22.83 -4.04 4.52
N HIS A 191 -22.55 -3.87 5.80
CA HIS A 191 -22.35 -2.59 6.46
C HIS A 191 -21.28 -2.62 7.56
N ASP A 192 -20.12 -3.21 7.24
CA ASP A 192 -19.01 -3.55 8.17
C ASP A 192 -18.27 -2.33 8.79
N ARG A 193 -18.82 -1.12 8.75
CA ARG A 193 -18.20 0.10 9.32
C ARG A 193 -19.26 1.05 9.84
N ALA A 194 -18.83 1.93 10.75
CA ALA A 194 -19.66 3.00 11.34
C ALA A 194 -20.35 3.89 10.29
N ILE A 195 -19.78 4.05 9.10
CA ILE A 195 -20.40 4.82 8.01
C ILE A 195 -20.74 3.89 6.85
N ASN A 196 -22.03 3.69 6.64
CA ASN A 196 -22.60 2.77 5.66
C ASN A 196 -23.97 3.27 5.19
N SER A 197 -24.51 2.65 4.13
CA SER A 197 -25.78 3.04 3.52
C SER A 197 -27.04 2.83 4.38
N PHE A 198 -26.96 1.99 5.43
CA PHE A 198 -28.10 1.63 6.29
C PHE A 198 -28.36 2.66 7.39
N LEU A 199 -27.49 3.67 7.51
CA LEU A 199 -27.72 4.83 8.37
C LEU A 199 -28.99 5.61 7.99
N LEU A 200 -29.45 5.52 6.73
CA LEU A 200 -30.62 6.25 6.23
C LEU A 200 -31.85 5.35 6.08
N LYS A 201 -32.95 5.76 6.70
CA LYS A 201 -34.26 5.09 6.62
C LYS A 201 -35.05 5.56 5.39
N GLU A 202 -36.04 4.77 4.99
CA GLU A 202 -36.91 5.07 3.84
C GLU A 202 -37.65 6.41 3.98
N ASP A 203 -37.99 6.83 5.21
CA ASP A 203 -38.64 8.11 5.49
C ASP A 203 -37.67 9.33 5.45
N GLY A 204 -36.39 9.08 5.18
CA GLY A 204 -35.33 10.09 5.13
C GLY A 204 -34.73 10.48 6.48
N THR A 205 -35.14 9.84 7.58
CA THR A 205 -34.53 10.00 8.90
C THR A 205 -33.30 9.11 9.05
N PHE A 206 -32.43 9.43 10.02
CA PHE A 206 -31.27 8.61 10.35
C PHE A 206 -31.61 7.55 11.40
N ASP A 207 -30.96 6.40 11.31
CA ASP A 207 -30.99 5.42 12.39
C ASP A 207 -30.06 5.85 13.53
N GLU A 208 -30.63 6.37 14.61
CA GLU A 208 -29.86 6.90 15.74
C GLU A 208 -29.03 5.84 16.48
N GLU A 209 -29.44 4.57 16.48
CA GLU A 209 -28.67 3.47 17.09
C GLU A 209 -27.44 3.15 16.24
N LEU A 210 -27.60 3.05 14.92
CA LEU A 210 -26.45 2.88 14.02
C LEU A 210 -25.57 4.13 14.00
N MET A 211 -26.15 5.32 14.10
CA MET A 211 -25.41 6.58 14.15
C MET A 211 -24.57 6.70 15.42
N SER A 212 -25.01 6.14 16.54
CA SER A 212 -24.23 6.18 17.79
C SER A 212 -22.86 5.51 17.62
N LYS A 213 -22.76 4.46 16.79
CA LYS A 213 -21.50 3.79 16.44
C LYS A 213 -20.46 4.70 15.79
N LEU A 214 -20.88 5.84 15.22
CA LEU A 214 -19.99 6.88 14.71
C LEU A 214 -19.70 7.96 15.77
N THR A 215 -20.72 8.35 16.55
CA THR A 215 -20.57 9.46 17.51
C THR A 215 -19.81 9.06 18.76
N ASP A 216 -19.87 7.79 19.12
CA ASP A 216 -19.27 7.21 20.33
C ASP A 216 -17.75 6.97 20.17
N ILE A 217 -17.25 7.01 18.94
CA ILE A 217 -15.82 6.93 18.63
C ILE A 217 -15.07 8.00 19.45
N PRO A 218 -14.15 7.60 20.34
CA PRO A 218 -13.39 8.53 21.15
C PRO A 218 -12.57 9.51 20.32
N ASP A 219 -12.44 10.74 20.80
CA ASP A 219 -11.83 11.85 20.06
C ASP A 219 -10.40 12.18 20.52
N THR A 220 -9.63 11.18 20.96
CA THR A 220 -8.32 11.39 21.61
C THR A 220 -7.14 11.06 20.72
N ASN A 221 -7.24 10.04 19.87
CA ASN A 221 -6.12 9.60 19.03
C ASN A 221 -6.37 9.93 17.57
N ILE A 222 -5.28 10.21 16.87
CA ILE A 222 -5.22 10.29 15.42
C ILE A 222 -5.84 9.03 14.79
N GLY A 223 -6.56 9.20 13.69
CA GLY A 223 -7.31 8.09 13.11
C GLY A 223 -7.95 8.43 11.77
N PHE A 224 -8.76 7.50 11.27
CA PHE A 224 -9.47 7.62 9.99
C PHE A 224 -10.92 7.14 10.11
N LEU A 225 -11.77 7.57 9.17
CA LEU A 225 -13.13 7.07 9.00
C LEU A 225 -13.32 6.47 7.62
N TYR A 226 -14.10 5.40 7.53
CA TYR A 226 -14.26 4.61 6.31
C TYR A 226 -15.71 4.64 5.83
N TYR A 227 -15.94 4.99 4.56
CA TYR A 227 -17.24 4.83 3.91
C TYR A 227 -17.34 3.42 3.31
N TRP A 228 -18.20 2.59 3.90
CA TRP A 228 -18.37 1.20 3.49
C TRP A 228 -19.50 1.06 2.47
N SER A 229 -19.14 0.90 1.20
CA SER A 229 -20.05 0.95 0.05
C SER A 229 -20.51 -0.42 -0.48
N MET A 230 -20.32 -1.51 0.26
CA MET A 230 -20.67 -2.86 -0.24
C MET A 230 -22.18 -3.13 -0.26
N GLY A 231 -22.93 -2.59 0.70
CA GLY A 231 -24.38 -2.78 0.81
C GLY A 231 -25.21 -1.61 0.27
N ILE A 232 -26.51 -1.88 0.08
CA ILE A 232 -27.56 -0.87 -0.09
C ILE A 232 -28.83 -1.41 0.59
N PRO A 233 -29.66 -0.59 1.28
CA PRO A 233 -30.84 -1.08 1.98
C PRO A 233 -31.91 -1.66 1.04
N GLU A 234 -32.65 -2.66 1.52
CA GLU A 234 -33.74 -3.30 0.75
C GLU A 234 -34.80 -2.31 0.24
N TRP A 235 -35.08 -1.24 0.99
CA TRP A 235 -36.05 -0.22 0.58
C TRP A 235 -35.58 0.53 -0.68
N VAL A 236 -34.26 0.71 -0.84
CA VAL A 236 -33.67 1.32 -2.05
C VAL A 236 -33.85 0.38 -3.23
N GLU A 237 -33.58 -0.92 -3.06
CA GLU A 237 -33.76 -1.92 -4.12
C GLU A 237 -35.22 -2.04 -4.57
N LYS A 238 -36.15 -1.96 -3.63
CA LYS A 238 -37.59 -2.01 -3.93
C LYS A 238 -38.05 -0.78 -4.74
N GLN A 239 -37.49 0.39 -4.45
CA GLN A 239 -37.82 1.63 -5.16
C GLN A 239 -37.11 1.75 -6.51
N GLU A 240 -35.90 1.22 -6.61
CA GLU A 240 -35.04 1.31 -7.79
C GLU A 240 -34.50 -0.06 -8.21
N PRO A 241 -35.24 -0.79 -9.07
CA PRO A 241 -34.89 -2.15 -9.47
C PRO A 241 -33.57 -2.28 -10.25
N GLU A 242 -33.03 -1.19 -10.83
CA GLU A 242 -31.74 -1.23 -11.53
C GLU A 242 -30.55 -0.91 -10.63
N ILE A 243 -30.75 -0.65 -9.32
CA ILE A 243 -29.70 -0.21 -8.40
C ILE A 243 -28.48 -1.14 -8.33
N ARG A 244 -28.65 -2.44 -8.62
CA ARG A 244 -27.56 -3.43 -8.61
C ARG A 244 -26.91 -3.65 -9.99
N LYS A 245 -27.40 -3.02 -11.07
CA LYS A 245 -26.80 -3.16 -12.41
C LYS A 245 -25.60 -2.22 -12.55
N GLY A 246 -24.45 -2.70 -13.00
CA GLY A 246 -23.22 -1.90 -13.07
C GLY A 246 -22.53 -1.70 -11.71
N ARG A 247 -22.86 -2.57 -10.73
CA ARG A 247 -22.16 -2.69 -9.44
C ARG A 247 -20.75 -3.28 -9.60
N SER A 248 -20.00 -3.24 -8.51
CA SER A 248 -18.78 -4.01 -8.33
C SER A 248 -18.79 -4.87 -7.07
N LEU A 249 -17.69 -5.60 -6.85
CA LEU A 249 -17.46 -6.39 -5.64
C LEU A 249 -17.51 -5.52 -4.37
N PHE A 250 -16.78 -4.40 -4.34
CA PHE A 250 -16.66 -3.53 -3.15
C PHE A 250 -17.54 -2.26 -3.21
N THR A 251 -18.22 -2.01 -4.32
CA THR A 251 -19.28 -1.00 -4.43
C THR A 251 -20.54 -1.69 -4.94
N GLY A 252 -21.42 -2.09 -4.02
CA GLY A 252 -22.50 -3.04 -4.33
C GLY A 252 -23.65 -2.49 -5.15
N PHE A 253 -23.60 -1.23 -5.59
CA PHE A 253 -24.67 -0.55 -6.31
C PHE A 253 -24.13 0.23 -7.50
N ASP A 254 -25.03 0.68 -8.37
CA ASP A 254 -24.72 1.55 -9.50
C ASP A 254 -24.41 2.98 -9.04
N ILE A 255 -23.18 3.41 -9.24
CA ILE A 255 -22.72 4.76 -8.92
C ILE A 255 -23.34 5.87 -9.79
N ASP A 256 -23.98 5.51 -10.91
CA ASP A 256 -24.72 6.43 -11.76
C ASP A 256 -26.20 6.58 -11.38
N ASN A 257 -26.67 5.77 -10.44
CA ASN A 257 -28.06 5.77 -10.02
C ASN A 257 -28.41 7.01 -9.18
N PRO A 258 -29.46 7.78 -9.55
CA PRO A 258 -29.85 8.98 -8.81
C PRO A 258 -30.23 8.71 -7.35
N LEU A 259 -30.90 7.59 -7.07
CA LEU A 259 -31.30 7.23 -5.70
C LEU A 259 -30.08 6.85 -4.85
N ALA A 260 -29.10 6.13 -5.42
CA ALA A 260 -27.83 5.87 -4.74
C ALA A 260 -27.13 7.18 -4.34
N ARG A 261 -27.06 8.14 -5.26
CA ARG A 261 -26.48 9.47 -5.01
C ARG A 261 -27.27 10.25 -3.96
N GLU A 262 -28.61 10.20 -3.98
CA GLU A 262 -29.41 10.85 -2.95
C GLU A 262 -29.12 10.28 -1.54
N VAL A 263 -29.11 8.96 -1.41
CA VAL A 263 -28.85 8.25 -0.16
C VAL A 263 -27.46 8.59 0.37
N TRP A 264 -26.42 8.40 -0.45
CA TRP A 264 -25.05 8.66 -0.05
C TRP A 264 -24.78 10.14 0.20
N GLY A 265 -25.35 11.06 -0.60
CA GLY A 265 -25.21 12.49 -0.36
C GLY A 265 -25.77 12.92 1.00
N LYS A 266 -26.92 12.36 1.42
CA LYS A 266 -27.46 12.61 2.78
C LYS A 266 -26.51 12.09 3.85
N ILE A 267 -26.01 10.86 3.71
CA ILE A 267 -25.11 10.22 4.69
C ILE A 267 -23.79 10.96 4.80
N ILE A 268 -23.14 11.27 3.68
CA ILE A 268 -21.85 11.98 3.64
C ILE A 268 -21.97 13.35 4.29
N ARG A 269 -22.99 14.14 3.93
CA ARG A 269 -23.23 15.45 4.57
C ARG A 269 -23.54 15.35 6.06
N HIS A 270 -24.25 14.32 6.50
CA HIS A 270 -24.61 14.20 7.90
C HIS A 270 -23.41 13.76 8.75
N THR A 271 -22.73 12.69 8.34
CA THR A 271 -21.54 12.17 9.01
C THR A 271 -20.39 13.19 8.99
N GLY A 272 -20.20 13.92 7.89
CA GLY A 272 -19.23 15.01 7.79
C GLY A 272 -19.49 16.16 8.79
N LYS A 273 -20.76 16.50 9.08
CA LYS A 273 -21.10 17.48 10.12
C LYS A 273 -20.77 16.97 11.53
N LEU A 274 -21.12 15.72 11.82
CA LEU A 274 -20.95 15.11 13.15
C LEU A 274 -19.50 14.92 13.55
N THR A 275 -18.61 14.75 12.56
CA THR A 275 -17.20 14.40 12.78
C THR A 275 -16.25 15.55 12.49
N LYS A 276 -16.78 16.74 12.19
CA LYS A 276 -15.98 17.92 11.91
C LYS A 276 -15.07 18.30 13.08
N GLY A 277 -13.77 18.39 12.81
CA GLY A 277 -12.76 18.76 13.80
C GLY A 277 -12.40 17.65 14.79
N LYS A 278 -12.93 16.43 14.61
CA LYS A 278 -12.56 15.28 15.44
C LYS A 278 -11.17 14.77 15.05
N LYS A 279 -10.37 14.42 16.05
CA LYS A 279 -9.05 13.80 15.97
C LYS A 279 -9.03 12.52 15.14
N VAL A 280 -10.09 11.70 15.21
CA VAL A 280 -10.22 10.47 14.42
C VAL A 280 -10.35 10.72 12.91
N THR A 281 -10.36 11.97 12.45
CA THR A 281 -10.42 12.33 11.03
C THR A 281 -9.10 12.92 10.50
N GLU A 282 -8.03 12.90 11.30
CA GLU A 282 -6.73 13.47 10.95
C GLU A 282 -5.99 12.68 9.84
N LEU A 283 -6.18 11.36 9.71
CA LEU A 283 -5.77 10.59 8.51
C LEU A 283 -6.81 10.69 7.37
N GLY A 284 -7.93 11.38 7.62
CA GLY A 284 -8.96 11.62 6.63
C GLY A 284 -10.06 10.57 6.55
N TYR A 285 -10.94 10.78 5.57
CA TYR A 285 -12.04 9.90 5.21
C TYR A 285 -11.65 9.04 4.01
N ILE A 286 -11.79 7.72 4.16
CA ILE A 286 -11.55 6.74 3.10
C ILE A 286 -12.85 6.49 2.36
N PHE A 287 -12.95 6.95 1.11
CA PHE A 287 -14.20 6.92 0.37
C PHE A 287 -14.64 5.53 -0.14
N ALA A 288 -13.69 4.61 -0.34
CA ALA A 288 -13.99 3.26 -0.79
C ALA A 288 -12.83 2.31 -0.51
N ASN A 289 -13.18 1.03 -0.36
CA ASN A 289 -12.26 -0.10 -0.28
C ASN A 289 -12.04 -0.69 -1.65
N GLU A 290 -10.81 -0.64 -2.16
CA GLU A 290 -10.40 -1.24 -3.44
C GLU A 290 -11.43 -1.02 -4.56
N PRO A 291 -11.87 0.21 -4.85
CA PRO A 291 -12.87 0.41 -5.88
C PRO A 291 -12.32 -0.02 -7.23
N HIS A 292 -13.10 -0.83 -7.95
CA HIS A 292 -12.89 -1.23 -9.32
C HIS A 292 -14.22 -1.70 -9.91
N TRP A 293 -14.35 -1.66 -11.23
CA TRP A 293 -15.52 -2.13 -11.99
C TRP A 293 -15.03 -2.85 -13.26
N TYR A 294 -14.30 -3.96 -13.13
CA TYR A 294 -13.81 -4.70 -14.29
C TYR A 294 -14.96 -5.13 -15.19
N SER A 295 -15.00 -4.55 -16.39
CA SER A 295 -16.12 -4.72 -17.33
C SER A 295 -15.80 -5.60 -18.53
N GLU A 296 -14.71 -6.36 -18.52
CA GLU A 296 -14.32 -7.22 -19.66
C GLU A 296 -14.82 -8.65 -19.53
N LYS A 297 -15.18 -9.29 -20.66
CA LYS A 297 -15.62 -10.69 -20.68
C LYS A 297 -14.57 -11.62 -20.08
N ASN A 298 -15.03 -12.63 -19.35
CA ASN A 298 -14.20 -13.66 -18.70
C ASN A 298 -13.28 -13.18 -17.58
N HIS A 299 -13.42 -11.93 -17.10
CA HIS A 299 -12.69 -11.49 -15.92
C HIS A 299 -13.17 -12.25 -14.66
N TRP A 300 -12.28 -12.47 -13.69
CA TRP A 300 -12.59 -13.30 -12.50
C TRP A 300 -13.65 -12.68 -11.59
N THR A 301 -13.85 -11.36 -11.66
CA THR A 301 -14.85 -10.63 -10.86
C THR A 301 -16.29 -10.87 -11.32
N TYR A 302 -16.50 -11.37 -12.54
CA TYR A 302 -17.83 -11.68 -13.09
C TYR A 302 -18.65 -12.61 -12.19
N LYS A 303 -17.98 -13.57 -11.52
CA LYS A 303 -18.63 -14.51 -10.58
C LYS A 303 -19.12 -13.86 -9.28
N TYR A 304 -18.78 -12.58 -9.07
CA TYR A 304 -19.22 -11.75 -7.96
C TYR A 304 -20.18 -10.63 -8.42
N ASP A 305 -20.82 -10.83 -9.58
CA ASP A 305 -21.80 -9.92 -10.19
C ASP A 305 -21.28 -8.53 -10.57
N GLU A 306 -19.95 -8.38 -10.67
CA GLU A 306 -19.32 -7.13 -11.08
C GLU A 306 -19.49 -6.91 -12.58
N MET A 307 -20.15 -5.81 -12.95
CA MET A 307 -20.37 -5.38 -14.33
C MET A 307 -20.98 -6.45 -15.26
N ASN A 308 -21.79 -7.38 -14.73
CA ASN A 308 -22.49 -8.40 -15.54
C ASN A 308 -23.53 -7.80 -16.51
N ASP A 309 -24.01 -6.58 -16.22
CA ASP A 309 -24.86 -5.73 -17.06
C ASP A 309 -24.72 -4.27 -16.56
N ILE A 310 -25.26 -3.30 -17.30
CA ILE A 310 -25.31 -1.88 -16.91
C ILE A 310 -26.75 -1.37 -16.83
N SER A 311 -27.00 -0.42 -15.93
CA SER A 311 -28.30 0.23 -15.80
C SER A 311 -28.61 1.14 -16.99
N SER A 312 -29.88 1.53 -17.13
CA SER A 312 -30.28 2.57 -18.07
C SER A 312 -29.63 3.92 -17.75
N TYR A 313 -29.35 4.23 -16.49
CA TYR A 313 -28.64 5.44 -16.06
C TYR A 313 -27.21 5.47 -16.58
N THR A 314 -26.46 4.37 -16.36
CA THR A 314 -25.09 4.20 -16.87
C THR A 314 -25.06 4.33 -18.40
N ARG A 315 -25.99 3.66 -19.10
CA ARG A 315 -26.07 3.71 -20.56
C ARG A 315 -26.36 5.12 -21.07
N ASN A 316 -27.28 5.85 -20.45
CA ASN A 316 -27.65 7.21 -20.87
C ASN A 316 -26.53 8.22 -20.58
N LYS A 317 -25.79 8.06 -19.48
CA LYS A 317 -24.58 8.85 -19.23
C LYS A 317 -23.49 8.55 -20.25
N PHE A 318 -23.29 7.28 -20.64
CA PHE A 318 -22.34 6.93 -21.70
C PHE A 318 -22.72 7.57 -23.04
N ARG A 319 -24.00 7.54 -23.43
CA ARG A 319 -24.51 8.22 -24.63
C ARG A 319 -24.24 9.73 -24.60
N SER A 320 -24.44 10.35 -23.44
CA SER A 320 -24.16 11.78 -23.22
C SER A 320 -22.66 12.07 -23.32
N TRP A 321 -21.82 11.21 -22.77
CA TRP A 321 -20.37 11.30 -22.88
C TRP A 321 -19.90 11.17 -24.33
N LEU A 322 -20.42 10.20 -25.09
CA LEU A 322 -20.12 10.01 -26.51
C LEU A 322 -20.55 11.22 -27.34
N ASN A 323 -21.74 11.77 -27.08
CA ASN A 323 -22.22 12.98 -27.75
C ASN A 323 -21.23 14.15 -27.57
N LYS A 324 -20.67 14.30 -26.35
CA LYS A 324 -19.65 15.30 -26.06
C LYS A 324 -18.31 14.98 -26.72
N ALA A 325 -17.81 13.75 -26.59
CA ALA A 325 -16.53 13.31 -27.15
C ALA A 325 -16.48 13.49 -28.68
N TYR A 326 -17.59 13.20 -29.36
CA TYR A 326 -17.73 13.36 -30.81
C TYR A 326 -18.33 14.70 -31.24
N GLN A 327 -18.53 15.65 -30.32
CA GLN A 327 -19.05 17.00 -30.59
C GLN A 327 -20.38 16.99 -31.37
N GLY A 328 -21.29 16.07 -31.06
CA GLY A 328 -22.56 15.91 -31.77
C GLY A 328 -22.46 15.23 -33.14
N ASN A 329 -21.28 14.75 -33.55
CA ASN A 329 -21.09 14.12 -34.85
C ASN A 329 -21.27 12.60 -34.81
N ILE A 330 -22.53 12.15 -34.88
CA ILE A 330 -22.88 10.72 -34.89
C ILE A 330 -22.25 9.97 -36.08
N LYS A 331 -22.02 10.64 -37.22
CA LYS A 331 -21.37 10.02 -38.39
C LYS A 331 -19.92 9.65 -38.10
N LYS A 332 -19.22 10.48 -37.32
CA LYS A 332 -17.84 10.19 -36.91
C LYS A 332 -17.80 9.00 -35.95
N LEU A 333 -18.71 8.93 -34.98
CA LEU A 333 -18.84 7.75 -34.10
C LEU A 333 -19.12 6.48 -34.91
N ASN A 334 -20.12 6.52 -35.80
CA ASN A 334 -20.46 5.39 -36.67
C ASN A 334 -19.27 4.93 -37.52
N SER A 335 -18.48 5.87 -38.05
CA SER A 335 -17.26 5.54 -38.78
C SER A 335 -16.21 4.86 -37.89
N ASN A 336 -15.98 5.38 -36.69
CA ASN A 336 -15.02 4.83 -35.73
C ASN A 336 -15.41 3.44 -35.23
N TRP A 337 -16.70 3.23 -34.95
CA TRP A 337 -17.21 1.98 -34.37
C TRP A 337 -17.62 0.95 -35.42
N GLY A 338 -17.60 1.30 -36.72
CA GLY A 338 -18.17 0.44 -37.77
C GLY A 338 -19.68 0.23 -37.58
N ALA A 339 -20.38 1.23 -37.05
CA ALA A 339 -21.78 1.18 -36.66
C ALA A 339 -22.68 2.02 -37.58
N SER A 340 -23.99 1.99 -37.33
CA SER A 340 -25.00 2.72 -38.11
C SER A 340 -26.13 3.27 -37.24
N PHE A 341 -25.78 3.86 -36.09
CA PHE A 341 -26.75 4.50 -35.19
C PHE A 341 -27.34 5.76 -35.82
N ASP A 342 -28.64 5.99 -35.62
CA ASP A 342 -29.32 7.18 -36.16
C ASP A 342 -28.93 8.45 -35.41
N ASN A 343 -28.73 8.33 -34.09
CA ASN A 343 -28.32 9.41 -33.18
C ASN A 343 -27.70 8.80 -31.90
N PHE A 344 -27.17 9.65 -31.01
CA PHE A 344 -26.52 9.20 -29.78
C PHE A 344 -27.46 8.47 -28.81
N ASP A 345 -28.77 8.78 -28.82
CA ASP A 345 -29.75 8.13 -27.94
C ASP A 345 -30.00 6.66 -28.33
N THR A 346 -29.63 6.27 -29.56
CA THR A 346 -29.74 4.90 -30.07
C THR A 346 -28.46 4.08 -29.94
N VAL A 347 -27.36 4.67 -29.44
CA VAL A 347 -26.10 3.94 -29.28
C VAL A 347 -26.27 2.84 -28.24
N GLU A 348 -25.86 1.63 -28.59
CA GLU A 348 -25.85 0.47 -27.70
C GLU A 348 -24.43 -0.10 -27.59
N ILE A 349 -24.13 -0.70 -26.45
CA ILE A 349 -22.86 -1.38 -26.18
C ILE A 349 -23.14 -2.62 -25.33
N GLU A 350 -22.45 -3.72 -25.65
CA GLU A 350 -22.51 -4.94 -24.84
C GLU A 350 -21.50 -4.83 -23.69
N ILE A 351 -21.97 -4.99 -22.45
CA ILE A 351 -21.15 -5.09 -21.24
C ILE A 351 -21.52 -6.40 -20.53
N PRO A 352 -20.56 -7.27 -20.18
CA PRO A 352 -19.11 -7.10 -20.29
C PRO A 352 -18.60 -6.99 -21.75
N ILE A 353 -17.64 -6.07 -21.97
CA ILE A 353 -17.05 -5.79 -23.28
C ILE A 353 -16.06 -6.90 -23.69
N ASP A 354 -16.04 -7.25 -24.97
CA ASP A 354 -15.13 -8.26 -25.51
C ASP A 354 -13.68 -7.75 -25.56
N THR A 355 -12.74 -8.51 -25.02
CA THR A 355 -11.31 -8.13 -24.99
C THR A 355 -10.67 -8.09 -26.37
N SER A 356 -11.26 -8.73 -27.37
CA SER A 356 -10.84 -8.63 -28.77
C SER A 356 -11.02 -7.23 -29.36
N LEU A 357 -11.82 -6.36 -28.73
CA LEU A 357 -11.98 -4.97 -29.13
C LEU A 357 -10.84 -4.07 -28.64
N ARG A 358 -9.90 -4.56 -27.83
CA ARG A 358 -8.76 -3.75 -27.34
C ARG A 358 -7.99 -3.13 -28.52
N GLY A 359 -7.73 -1.83 -28.43
CA GLY A 359 -7.12 -1.03 -29.50
C GLY A 359 -8.11 -0.47 -30.53
N SER A 360 -9.41 -0.81 -30.44
CA SER A 360 -10.46 -0.20 -31.27
C SER A 360 -11.04 1.06 -30.61
N PRO A 361 -11.63 1.98 -31.40
CA PRO A 361 -12.33 3.15 -30.85
C PRO A 361 -13.43 2.83 -29.84
N GLN A 362 -14.18 1.75 -30.03
CA GLN A 362 -15.26 1.35 -29.12
C GLN A 362 -14.70 0.95 -27.74
N TRP A 363 -13.60 0.22 -27.70
CA TRP A 363 -12.91 -0.13 -26.47
C TRP A 363 -12.34 1.12 -25.78
N TYR A 364 -11.70 2.01 -26.54
CA TYR A 364 -11.17 3.26 -25.99
C TYR A 364 -12.27 4.11 -25.35
N ASP A 365 -13.34 4.38 -26.11
CA ASP A 365 -14.44 5.22 -25.67
C ASP A 365 -15.11 4.67 -24.40
N TRP A 366 -15.36 3.36 -24.33
CA TRP A 366 -15.94 2.73 -23.13
C TRP A 366 -15.03 2.86 -21.92
N ASN A 367 -13.75 2.47 -22.03
CA ASN A 367 -12.86 2.47 -20.87
C ASN A 367 -12.55 3.89 -20.38
N ARG A 368 -12.43 4.86 -21.30
CA ARG A 368 -12.25 6.26 -20.92
C ARG A 368 -13.50 6.84 -20.23
N TYR A 369 -14.70 6.57 -20.76
CA TYR A 369 -15.94 6.89 -20.05
C TYR A 369 -16.01 6.22 -18.68
N HIS A 370 -15.59 4.96 -18.60
CA HIS A 370 -15.67 4.18 -17.36
C HIS A 370 -14.81 4.79 -16.24
N MET A 371 -13.63 5.29 -16.60
CA MET A 371 -12.77 6.08 -15.72
C MET A 371 -13.37 7.44 -15.34
N ASP A 372 -13.98 8.13 -16.30
CA ASP A 372 -14.60 9.43 -16.05
C ASP A 372 -15.81 9.31 -15.09
N ARG A 373 -16.65 8.27 -15.24
CA ARG A 373 -17.84 8.09 -14.37
C ARG A 373 -17.49 7.75 -12.92
N SER A 374 -16.43 6.98 -12.69
CA SER A 374 -15.97 6.68 -11.32
C SER A 374 -15.32 7.90 -10.67
N THR A 375 -14.54 8.66 -11.45
CA THR A 375 -13.98 9.95 -11.01
C THR A 375 -15.09 10.93 -10.64
N GLU A 376 -16.18 10.97 -11.43
CA GLU A 376 -17.36 11.78 -11.12
C GLU A 376 -18.06 11.34 -9.82
N TRP A 377 -18.14 10.04 -9.55
CA TRP A 377 -18.66 9.51 -8.29
C TRP A 377 -17.83 9.94 -7.08
N PHE A 378 -16.50 9.80 -7.15
CA PHE A 378 -15.65 10.23 -6.04
C PHE A 378 -15.61 11.75 -5.90
N LYS A 379 -15.74 12.49 -7.00
CA LYS A 379 -15.91 13.94 -6.94
C LYS A 379 -17.19 14.30 -6.22
N PHE A 380 -18.29 13.63 -6.53
CA PHE A 380 -19.56 13.80 -5.81
C PHE A 380 -19.37 13.54 -4.30
N ASN A 381 -18.70 12.46 -3.91
CA ASN A 381 -18.44 12.18 -2.48
C ASN A 381 -17.65 13.30 -1.80
N GLN A 382 -16.60 13.79 -2.45
CA GLN A 382 -15.80 14.89 -1.91
C GLN A 382 -16.58 16.20 -1.83
N ASP A 383 -17.30 16.58 -2.89
CA ASP A 383 -18.10 17.80 -2.90
C ASP A 383 -19.16 17.78 -1.79
N GLU A 384 -19.82 16.63 -1.58
CA GLU A 384 -20.80 16.46 -0.52
C GLU A 384 -20.18 16.59 0.88
N LEU A 385 -19.01 15.98 1.10
CA LEU A 385 -18.28 16.09 2.37
C LEU A 385 -17.81 17.52 2.62
N HIS A 386 -17.15 18.14 1.64
CA HIS A 386 -16.58 19.49 1.76
C HIS A 386 -17.65 20.57 1.84
N SER A 387 -18.87 20.33 1.36
CA SER A 387 -20.01 21.24 1.54
C SER A 387 -20.36 21.48 3.02
N VAL A 388 -19.96 20.58 3.92
CA VAL A 388 -20.24 20.64 5.36
C VAL A 388 -18.98 20.63 6.23
N ASN A 389 -17.90 20.03 5.74
CA ASN A 389 -16.61 19.91 6.39
C ASN A 389 -15.48 20.23 5.36
N PRO A 390 -15.28 21.52 5.01
CA PRO A 390 -14.36 21.92 3.94
C PRO A 390 -12.88 21.62 4.20
N GLU A 391 -12.50 21.41 5.47
CA GLU A 391 -11.12 21.08 5.86
C GLU A 391 -10.90 19.56 6.01
N ALA A 392 -11.91 18.75 5.68
CA ALA A 392 -11.81 17.29 5.80
C ALA A 392 -10.74 16.75 4.85
N ASN A 393 -9.80 15.98 5.41
CA ASN A 393 -8.89 15.21 4.61
C ASN A 393 -9.58 14.00 3.98
N THR A 394 -9.24 13.63 2.75
CA THR A 394 -9.90 12.55 2.03
C THR A 394 -8.86 11.73 1.29
N HIS A 395 -9.10 10.43 1.17
CA HIS A 395 -8.39 9.57 0.23
C HIS A 395 -9.26 8.36 -0.17
N ILE A 396 -8.76 7.55 -1.09
CA ILE A 396 -9.40 6.32 -1.56
C ILE A 396 -8.40 5.19 -1.35
N LYS A 397 -8.82 4.00 -0.92
CA LYS A 397 -7.91 2.84 -0.91
C LYS A 397 -7.82 2.29 -2.34
N LEU A 398 -7.05 2.95 -3.21
CA LEU A 398 -6.86 2.57 -4.61
C LEU A 398 -6.14 1.22 -4.72
N PHE A 399 -6.69 0.31 -5.53
CA PHE A 399 -6.17 -1.04 -5.75
C PHE A 399 -5.02 -1.07 -6.78
N PRO A 400 -3.74 -1.22 -6.37
CA PRO A 400 -2.57 -0.97 -7.22
C PRO A 400 -2.51 -1.75 -8.53
N ARG A 401 -3.12 -2.94 -8.59
CA ARG A 401 -3.13 -3.78 -9.79
C ARG A 401 -3.83 -3.10 -10.96
N SER A 402 -4.82 -2.25 -10.67
CA SER A 402 -5.49 -1.42 -11.65
C SER A 402 -4.60 -0.30 -12.21
N PHE A 403 -3.35 -0.18 -11.76
CA PHE A 403 -2.34 0.70 -12.35
C PHE A 403 -1.24 -0.07 -13.07
N TYR A 404 -0.51 -0.95 -12.38
CA TYR A 404 0.72 -1.57 -12.92
C TYR A 404 0.49 -2.86 -13.72
N GLU A 405 -0.73 -3.41 -13.73
CA GLU A 405 -1.12 -4.48 -14.66
C GLU A 405 -1.68 -3.87 -15.95
N ASP A 406 -1.86 -4.68 -17.00
CA ASP A 406 -2.20 -4.17 -18.33
C ASP A 406 -3.71 -4.01 -18.61
N SER A 407 -4.59 -4.56 -17.77
CA SER A 407 -6.03 -4.35 -17.95
C SER A 407 -6.43 -2.91 -17.61
N ARG A 408 -7.37 -2.35 -18.36
CA ARG A 408 -7.93 -1.00 -18.18
C ARG A 408 -9.46 -0.96 -18.13
N SER A 409 -10.10 -2.12 -17.99
CA SER A 409 -11.56 -2.23 -17.93
C SER A 409 -12.18 -1.90 -16.57
N HIS A 410 -11.34 -1.66 -15.56
CA HIS A 410 -11.75 -1.45 -14.16
C HIS A 410 -12.33 -0.06 -13.87
N GLY A 411 -12.22 0.89 -14.79
CA GLY A 411 -12.77 2.24 -14.63
C GLY A 411 -12.09 3.07 -13.52
N ILE A 412 -10.79 2.90 -13.26
CA ILE A 412 -10.05 3.68 -12.25
C ILE A 412 -8.98 4.51 -12.93
N ASP A 413 -9.04 5.83 -12.79
CA ASP A 413 -8.01 6.76 -13.28
C ASP A 413 -7.15 7.20 -12.09
N PHE A 414 -5.96 6.61 -11.94
CA PHE A 414 -5.08 6.84 -10.79
C PHE A 414 -4.63 8.30 -10.73
N GLU A 415 -4.36 8.94 -11.87
CA GLU A 415 -3.98 10.35 -11.90
C GLU A 415 -5.13 11.22 -11.41
N ALA A 416 -6.31 11.07 -12.01
CA ALA A 416 -7.46 11.91 -11.69
C ALA A 416 -7.91 11.75 -10.23
N LEU A 417 -7.93 10.52 -9.70
CA LEU A 417 -8.33 10.27 -8.31
C LEU A 417 -7.28 10.76 -7.31
N THR A 418 -6.00 10.65 -7.64
CA THR A 418 -4.91 11.19 -6.83
C THR A 418 -4.92 12.72 -6.80
N GLU A 419 -5.20 13.38 -7.93
CA GLU A 419 -5.38 14.83 -7.97
C GLU A 419 -6.61 15.26 -7.17
N LEU A 420 -7.70 14.50 -7.26
CA LEU A 420 -8.98 14.79 -6.65
C LEU A 420 -8.90 14.83 -5.12
N THR A 421 -8.37 13.80 -4.48
CA THR A 421 -8.41 13.67 -3.01
C THR A 421 -7.35 14.53 -2.31
N THR A 422 -7.58 15.01 -1.09
CA THR A 422 -6.58 15.83 -0.38
C THR A 422 -5.32 15.06 0.04
N MET A 423 -5.41 13.74 0.19
CA MET A 423 -4.29 12.83 0.48
C MET A 423 -4.22 11.71 -0.57
N ILE A 424 -3.05 11.11 -0.73
CA ILE A 424 -2.86 9.92 -1.56
C ILE A 424 -3.27 8.70 -0.72
N GLY A 425 -4.09 7.81 -1.28
CA GLY A 425 -4.49 6.57 -0.63
C GLY A 425 -4.37 5.37 -1.56
N HIS A 426 -3.92 4.23 -1.02
CA HIS A 426 -3.83 2.95 -1.73
C HIS A 426 -3.66 1.75 -0.77
N ASP A 427 -3.54 0.54 -1.32
CA ASP A 427 -3.18 -0.72 -0.63
C ASP A 427 -1.99 -1.41 -1.30
N ALA A 428 -0.80 -0.80 -1.24
CA ALA A 428 0.38 -1.32 -1.96
C ALA A 428 0.77 -2.72 -1.45
N LYS A 429 1.23 -3.57 -2.38
CA LYS A 429 1.53 -4.98 -2.13
C LYS A 429 2.98 -5.30 -2.50
N ALA A 430 3.57 -6.22 -1.76
CA ALA A 430 4.86 -6.83 -2.06
C ALA A 430 4.80 -8.32 -1.70
N LEU A 431 5.64 -9.15 -2.33
CA LEU A 431 5.69 -10.59 -2.06
C LEU A 431 7.08 -10.96 -1.55
N GLY A 432 7.17 -11.44 -0.30
CA GLY A 432 8.46 -11.83 0.32
C GLY A 432 9.07 -13.12 -0.24
N SER A 433 8.30 -13.91 -0.99
CA SER A 433 8.74 -15.13 -1.67
C SER A 433 7.79 -15.43 -2.85
N PRO A 434 8.04 -16.47 -3.67
CA PRO A 434 7.16 -16.82 -4.77
C PRO A 434 5.69 -16.96 -4.35
N SER A 435 4.79 -16.67 -5.28
CA SER A 435 3.35 -16.75 -5.03
C SER A 435 2.93 -18.17 -4.64
N ILE A 436 2.06 -18.28 -3.64
CA ILE A 436 1.40 -19.55 -3.24
C ILE A 436 0.31 -19.98 -4.25
N ARG A 437 0.04 -19.14 -5.25
CA ARG A 437 -0.89 -19.41 -6.35
C ARG A 437 -0.08 -19.82 -7.59
N PRO A 438 -0.18 -21.08 -8.07
CA PRO A 438 0.68 -21.60 -9.14
C PRO A 438 0.58 -20.89 -10.50
N HIS A 439 -0.52 -20.18 -10.76
CA HIS A 439 -0.74 -19.46 -12.01
C HIS A 439 -0.19 -18.03 -12.00
N ILE A 440 0.31 -17.55 -10.85
CA ILE A 440 0.89 -16.21 -10.73
C ILE A 440 2.39 -16.32 -10.96
N ASP A 441 2.86 -15.58 -11.96
CA ASP A 441 4.26 -15.55 -12.33
C ASP A 441 5.15 -15.05 -11.18
N SER A 442 6.24 -15.77 -10.93
CA SER A 442 7.25 -15.46 -9.91
C SER A 442 8.67 -15.42 -10.49
N GLU A 443 8.82 -15.21 -11.81
CA GLU A 443 10.13 -15.08 -12.46
C GLU A 443 11.02 -13.98 -11.87
N TRP A 444 10.43 -12.92 -11.29
CA TRP A 444 11.14 -11.89 -10.53
C TRP A 444 12.03 -12.47 -9.42
N HIS A 445 11.63 -13.60 -8.83
CA HIS A 445 12.33 -14.26 -7.73
C HIS A 445 13.67 -14.87 -8.17
N LYS A 446 13.91 -15.03 -9.49
CA LYS A 446 15.26 -15.40 -9.98
C LYS A 446 16.28 -14.29 -9.75
N LYS A 447 15.82 -13.03 -9.74
CA LYS A 447 16.69 -11.85 -9.61
C LYS A 447 16.69 -11.26 -8.20
N TYR A 448 15.53 -11.20 -7.57
CA TYR A 448 15.29 -10.42 -6.36
C TYR A 448 14.76 -11.29 -5.21
N ALA A 449 15.14 -10.93 -3.98
CA ALA A 449 14.73 -11.63 -2.76
C ALA A 449 13.22 -11.47 -2.46
N TYR A 450 12.62 -10.37 -2.93
CA TYR A 450 11.19 -10.11 -2.82
C TYR A 450 10.69 -9.28 -4.02
N LYS A 451 9.38 -9.27 -4.25
CA LYS A 451 8.72 -8.49 -5.30
C LYS A 451 8.54 -7.04 -4.86
N TRP A 452 9.48 -6.18 -5.22
CA TRP A 452 9.54 -4.76 -4.84
C TRP A 452 8.92 -3.81 -5.89
N ASP A 453 8.90 -4.23 -7.15
CA ASP A 453 8.67 -3.40 -8.34
C ASP A 453 7.27 -2.80 -8.41
N GLY A 454 6.23 -3.59 -8.09
CA GLY A 454 4.84 -3.13 -8.13
C GLY A 454 4.54 -2.00 -7.14
N MET A 455 5.09 -2.07 -5.91
CA MET A 455 4.99 -0.99 -4.92
C MET A 455 5.79 0.23 -5.39
N ALA A 456 7.02 0.01 -5.85
CA ALA A 456 7.92 1.07 -6.23
C ALA A 456 7.38 1.93 -7.39
N ILE A 457 6.94 1.29 -8.48
CA ILE A 457 6.44 2.02 -9.64
C ILE A 457 5.15 2.80 -9.32
N LEU A 458 4.29 2.24 -8.47
CA LEU A 458 3.09 2.93 -8.00
C LEU A 458 3.46 4.19 -7.23
N HIS A 459 4.36 4.09 -6.26
CA HIS A 459 4.74 5.23 -5.42
C HIS A 459 5.38 6.34 -6.27
N ASP A 460 6.31 6.00 -7.16
CA ASP A 460 6.92 7.00 -8.05
C ASP A 460 5.89 7.67 -8.98
N PHE A 461 4.82 6.97 -9.38
CA PHE A 461 3.72 7.57 -10.13
C PHE A 461 2.88 8.52 -9.28
N LEU A 462 2.40 8.07 -8.12
CA LEU A 462 1.54 8.86 -7.22
C LEU A 462 2.25 10.12 -6.71
N GLU A 463 3.51 10.00 -6.29
CA GLU A 463 4.36 11.12 -5.88
C GLU A 463 4.69 12.07 -7.04
N SER A 464 4.63 11.59 -8.29
CA SER A 464 4.77 12.48 -9.45
C SER A 464 3.49 13.27 -9.73
N VAL A 465 2.32 12.67 -9.51
CA VAL A 465 1.02 13.33 -9.68
C VAL A 465 0.80 14.37 -8.58
N SER A 466 1.15 14.06 -7.33
CA SER A 466 0.88 14.92 -6.17
C SER A 466 2.03 14.90 -5.14
N PRO A 467 3.20 15.49 -5.46
CA PRO A 467 4.43 15.42 -4.64
C PRO A 467 4.34 16.07 -3.25
N ASN A 468 3.26 16.82 -2.98
CA ASN A 468 3.05 17.55 -1.75
C ASN A 468 1.88 17.00 -0.93
N LYS A 469 1.36 15.80 -1.24
CA LYS A 469 0.29 15.18 -0.47
C LYS A 469 0.85 14.10 0.44
N ILE A 470 0.25 13.98 1.62
CA ILE A 470 0.48 12.84 2.51
C ILE A 470 0.04 11.55 1.81
N ASN A 471 0.88 10.52 1.89
CA ASN A 471 0.63 9.23 1.26
C ASN A 471 0.33 8.11 2.28
N ILE A 472 -0.87 7.56 2.19
CA ILE A 472 -1.41 6.61 3.17
C ILE A 472 -1.65 5.25 2.50
N ASN A 473 -0.88 4.27 2.93
CA ASN A 473 -1.18 2.87 2.63
C ASN A 473 -2.16 2.32 3.66
N SER A 474 -3.46 2.41 3.36
CA SER A 474 -4.53 2.08 4.31
C SER A 474 -4.78 0.59 4.53
N GLU A 475 -4.07 -0.28 3.80
CA GLU A 475 -4.04 -1.73 4.00
C GLU A 475 -2.82 -2.33 3.28
N SER A 476 -1.63 -2.21 3.85
CA SER A 476 -0.44 -2.74 3.17
C SER A 476 -0.45 -4.26 3.18
N HIS A 477 -0.29 -4.84 1.99
CA HIS A 477 -0.10 -6.27 1.84
C HIS A 477 1.38 -6.61 1.73
N PHE A 478 2.16 -6.08 2.68
CA PHE A 478 3.59 -6.37 2.80
C PHE A 478 3.86 -7.59 3.67
N LEU A 479 2.96 -7.88 4.63
CA LEU A 479 3.14 -8.98 5.60
C LEU A 479 2.46 -10.27 5.14
N SER A 480 1.37 -10.14 4.38
CA SER A 480 0.67 -11.27 3.79
C SER A 480 -0.33 -10.80 2.74
N SER A 481 -0.74 -11.69 1.83
CA SER A 481 -1.84 -11.44 0.90
C SER A 481 -2.51 -12.74 0.46
N GLY A 482 -3.59 -12.64 -0.32
CA GLY A 482 -4.17 -13.80 -0.99
C GLY A 482 -3.25 -14.46 -2.03
N MET A 483 -2.10 -13.86 -2.36
CA MET A 483 -1.07 -14.42 -3.26
C MET A 483 0.19 -14.88 -2.56
N TRP A 484 0.38 -14.55 -1.29
CA TRP A 484 1.62 -14.86 -0.58
C TRP A 484 1.37 -15.12 0.91
N ARG A 485 1.87 -16.27 1.36
CA ARG A 485 1.87 -16.74 2.74
C ARG A 485 3.14 -17.49 3.01
N ASP A 486 3.77 -17.18 4.13
CA ASP A 486 5.00 -17.84 4.55
C ASP A 486 5.11 -17.75 6.06
N LEU A 487 4.92 -18.87 6.77
CA LEU A 487 5.11 -18.92 8.21
C LEU A 487 6.57 -18.60 8.58
N GLU A 488 7.53 -18.88 7.72
CA GLU A 488 8.96 -18.58 7.95
C GLU A 488 9.38 -17.26 7.26
N ALA A 489 8.45 -16.31 7.11
CA ALA A 489 8.76 -14.99 6.59
C ALA A 489 9.97 -14.37 7.32
N ARG A 490 10.82 -13.68 6.56
CA ARG A 490 12.09 -13.13 7.04
C ARG A 490 11.87 -11.74 7.64
N THR A 491 12.43 -11.49 8.83
CA THR A 491 12.41 -10.14 9.45
C THR A 491 13.19 -9.12 8.62
N SER A 492 14.27 -9.54 7.97
CA SER A 492 15.04 -8.71 7.03
C SER A 492 14.18 -8.20 5.88
N TYR A 493 13.31 -9.04 5.30
CA TYR A 493 12.35 -8.62 4.28
C TYR A 493 11.38 -7.55 4.81
N VAL A 494 10.76 -7.77 5.98
CA VAL A 494 9.83 -6.82 6.60
C VAL A 494 10.49 -5.46 6.78
N ARG A 495 11.69 -5.44 7.36
CA ARG A 495 12.46 -4.21 7.53
C ARG A 495 12.74 -3.53 6.19
N ASN A 496 13.15 -4.30 5.17
CA ASN A 496 13.49 -3.77 3.85
C ASN A 496 12.29 -3.15 3.12
N VAL A 497 11.17 -3.86 3.06
CA VAL A 497 9.99 -3.41 2.31
C VAL A 497 9.34 -2.18 2.94
N TYR A 498 9.24 -2.11 4.27
CA TYR A 498 8.69 -0.94 4.96
C TYR A 498 9.59 0.28 4.82
N TRP A 499 10.91 0.09 4.93
CA TRP A 499 11.86 1.19 4.72
C TRP A 499 11.82 1.70 3.28
N LEU A 500 11.84 0.79 2.29
CA LEU A 500 11.77 1.16 0.87
C LEU A 500 10.47 1.91 0.59
N SER A 501 9.34 1.39 1.06
CA SER A 501 8.03 2.00 0.87
C SER A 501 7.96 3.43 1.43
N THR A 502 8.51 3.63 2.64
CA THR A 502 8.58 4.95 3.31
C THR A 502 9.52 5.89 2.57
N LEU A 503 10.70 5.42 2.15
CA LEU A 503 11.65 6.19 1.34
C LEU A 503 11.06 6.61 -0.02
N MET A 504 10.09 5.85 -0.54
CA MET A 504 9.47 6.12 -1.82
C MET A 504 8.23 7.02 -1.73
N GLY A 505 7.70 7.29 -0.54
CA GLY A 505 6.57 8.22 -0.37
C GLY A 505 5.66 7.90 0.80
N MET A 506 5.59 6.67 1.29
CA MET A 506 4.60 6.27 2.30
C MET A 506 4.78 7.03 3.62
N ASP A 507 3.75 7.80 4.01
CA ASP A 507 3.72 8.60 5.24
C ASP A 507 2.97 7.91 6.38
N ALA A 508 2.01 7.05 6.07
CA ALA A 508 1.34 6.20 7.05
C ALA A 508 0.99 4.83 6.47
N ASN A 509 0.87 3.85 7.35
CA ASN A 509 0.61 2.46 6.97
C ASN A 509 -0.34 1.76 7.94
N MET A 510 -1.30 1.01 7.42
CA MET A 510 -2.04 0.01 8.19
C MET A 510 -1.77 -1.37 7.59
N GLY A 511 -0.99 -2.22 8.26
CA GLY A 511 -0.63 -3.55 7.74
C GLY A 511 -1.81 -4.51 7.72
N TRP A 512 -1.96 -5.31 6.66
CA TRP A 512 -2.90 -6.45 6.65
C TRP A 512 -2.29 -7.63 7.41
N PHE A 513 -2.75 -7.98 8.61
CA PHE A 513 -3.83 -7.41 9.43
C PHE A 513 -3.69 -7.94 10.87
N TRP A 514 -4.34 -7.33 11.86
CA TRP A 514 -4.29 -7.80 13.24
C TRP A 514 -5.65 -8.26 13.72
N ALA A 515 -5.82 -9.57 13.88
CA ALA A 515 -7.08 -10.20 14.20
C ALA A 515 -6.95 -11.10 15.43
N ARG A 516 -6.02 -10.79 16.36
CA ARG A 516 -5.90 -11.43 17.67
C ARG A 516 -6.53 -10.54 18.73
N ASP A 517 -7.49 -11.06 19.49
CA ASP A 517 -8.02 -10.42 20.68
C ASP A 517 -7.04 -10.51 21.86
N PRO A 518 -7.21 -9.68 22.91
CA PRO A 518 -6.29 -9.63 24.06
C PRO A 518 -6.12 -10.96 24.80
N ASP A 519 -7.05 -11.90 24.72
CA ASP A 519 -6.90 -13.22 25.35
C ASP A 519 -6.16 -14.23 24.46
N GLY A 520 -5.94 -13.87 23.19
CA GLY A 520 -5.29 -14.68 22.17
C GLY A 520 -6.24 -15.36 21.19
N SER A 521 -7.56 -15.28 21.34
CA SER A 521 -8.47 -15.77 20.31
C SER A 521 -8.35 -14.94 19.02
N PRO A 522 -8.71 -15.51 17.86
CA PRO A 522 -9.04 -14.72 16.69
C PRO A 522 -10.24 -13.81 16.99
N GLU A 523 -10.29 -12.62 16.39
CA GLU A 523 -11.45 -11.72 16.50
C GLU A 523 -12.77 -12.41 16.11
N ASP A 524 -13.89 -11.96 16.66
CA ASP A 524 -15.20 -12.61 16.60
C ASP A 524 -15.64 -13.05 15.19
N ARG A 525 -15.31 -12.31 14.12
CA ARG A 525 -15.66 -12.74 12.74
C ARG A 525 -14.83 -13.93 12.28
N LEU A 526 -13.81 -14.35 12.98
CA LEU A 526 -13.03 -15.56 12.69
C LEU A 526 -13.39 -16.73 13.62
N GLU A 527 -14.26 -16.49 14.61
CA GLU A 527 -14.73 -17.52 15.53
C GLU A 527 -15.95 -18.29 14.97
N GLY A 528 -16.07 -19.58 15.30
CA GLY A 528 -17.24 -20.41 14.92
C GLY A 528 -17.29 -20.82 13.44
N ASP A 529 -18.44 -21.35 12.99
CA ASP A 529 -18.71 -21.59 11.56
C ASP A 529 -18.87 -20.23 10.88
N LEU A 530 -17.93 -19.88 9.98
CA LEU A 530 -17.99 -18.66 9.17
C LEU A 530 -19.32 -18.62 8.38
N ASN A 531 -20.35 -18.03 8.98
CA ASN A 531 -21.70 -17.88 8.41
C ASN A 531 -21.89 -16.51 7.75
N PHE A 532 -20.79 -15.78 7.52
CA PHE A 532 -20.80 -14.51 6.83
C PHE A 532 -20.00 -14.60 5.53
N PHE A 533 -20.49 -13.92 4.49
CA PHE A 533 -19.89 -13.92 3.16
C PHE A 533 -18.76 -12.87 3.10
N ASP A 534 -17.61 -13.15 3.70
CA ASP A 534 -16.34 -12.54 3.29
C ASP A 534 -15.40 -13.65 2.82
N PRO A 535 -15.30 -13.90 1.50
CA PRO A 535 -14.43 -14.95 0.97
C PRO A 535 -12.93 -14.68 1.21
N GLY A 536 -12.55 -13.48 1.64
CA GLY A 536 -11.17 -13.08 1.90
C GLY A 536 -10.72 -13.26 3.35
N LEU A 537 -11.56 -12.92 4.33
CA LEU A 537 -11.15 -12.79 5.74
C LEU A 537 -10.73 -14.13 6.38
N GLY A 538 -11.56 -15.17 6.29
CA GLY A 538 -11.27 -16.48 6.91
C GLY A 538 -10.00 -17.15 6.35
N GLY A 539 -9.80 -17.06 5.03
CA GLY A 539 -8.58 -17.55 4.38
C GLY A 539 -7.35 -16.67 4.63
N ALA A 540 -7.52 -15.46 5.17
CA ALA A 540 -6.44 -14.54 5.42
C ALA A 540 -5.77 -14.71 6.79
N TYR A 541 -6.31 -15.48 7.74
CA TYR A 541 -5.69 -15.58 9.07
C TYR A 541 -4.46 -16.49 9.10
N ALA A 542 -4.59 -17.72 8.61
CA ALA A 542 -3.52 -18.71 8.66
C ALA A 542 -2.25 -18.25 7.92
N GLY A 543 -1.10 -18.37 8.57
CA GLY A 543 0.19 -17.92 8.03
C GLY A 543 0.29 -16.40 7.81
N SER A 544 -0.50 -15.61 8.55
CA SER A 544 -0.31 -14.16 8.67
C SER A 544 0.56 -13.81 9.88
N ASN A 545 0.82 -12.52 10.03
CA ASN A 545 1.49 -11.95 11.19
C ASN A 545 0.81 -12.30 12.55
N ASN A 546 -0.48 -12.68 12.56
CA ASN A 546 -1.20 -13.14 13.76
C ASN A 546 -0.64 -14.43 14.39
N MET A 547 0.16 -15.18 13.62
CA MET A 547 0.85 -16.41 14.03
C MET A 547 2.38 -16.22 14.07
N GLN A 548 2.89 -14.99 13.97
CA GLN A 548 4.32 -14.73 13.72
C GLN A 548 4.87 -13.61 14.60
N PRO A 549 5.35 -13.92 15.83
CA PRO A 549 5.85 -12.90 16.76
C PRO A 549 7.03 -12.11 16.20
N HIS A 550 7.91 -12.76 15.44
CA HIS A 550 9.08 -12.13 14.86
C HIS A 550 8.72 -11.08 13.80
N ILE A 551 7.66 -11.32 13.03
CA ILE A 551 7.18 -10.40 11.99
C ILE A 551 6.52 -9.17 12.61
N THR A 552 5.62 -9.36 13.56
CA THR A 552 4.87 -8.26 14.21
C THR A 552 5.78 -7.37 15.04
N ASN A 553 6.72 -7.95 15.79
CA ASN A 553 7.77 -7.19 16.44
C ASN A 553 8.60 -6.38 15.42
N GLU A 554 9.04 -6.99 14.32
CA GLU A 554 9.91 -6.32 13.35
C GLU A 554 9.23 -5.13 12.65
N VAL A 555 7.91 -5.19 12.41
CA VAL A 555 7.13 -4.02 11.93
C VAL A 555 7.33 -2.84 12.86
N THR A 556 7.14 -3.03 14.17
CA THR A 556 7.28 -1.94 15.13
C THR A 556 8.73 -1.47 15.26
N GLN A 557 9.70 -2.40 15.21
CA GLN A 557 11.12 -2.04 15.23
C GLN A 557 11.50 -1.15 14.03
N VAL A 558 11.07 -1.50 12.81
CA VAL A 558 11.39 -0.67 11.63
C VAL A 558 10.68 0.67 11.68
N MET A 559 9.44 0.75 12.17
CA MET A 559 8.73 2.02 12.30
C MET A 559 9.35 2.93 13.38
N TYR A 560 9.90 2.37 14.46
CA TYR A 560 10.69 3.14 15.43
C TYR A 560 11.96 3.69 14.81
N ASP A 561 12.67 2.92 13.98
CA ASP A 561 13.86 3.41 13.29
C ASP A 561 13.51 4.50 12.28
N LEU A 562 12.47 4.31 11.47
CA LEU A 562 12.00 5.32 10.52
C LEU A 562 11.61 6.63 11.21
N ASN A 563 10.90 6.59 12.34
CA ASN A 563 10.56 7.80 13.10
C ASN A 563 11.80 8.41 13.81
N THR A 564 12.78 7.61 14.21
CA THR A 564 14.04 8.08 14.81
C THR A 564 14.88 8.87 13.81
N PHE A 565 14.83 8.49 12.53
CA PHE A 565 15.57 9.11 11.42
C PHE A 565 14.65 9.86 10.44
N SER A 566 13.52 10.38 10.93
CA SER A 566 12.47 10.88 10.04
C SER A 566 12.90 12.09 9.21
N GLU A 567 13.71 12.98 9.77
CA GLU A 567 14.29 14.12 9.06
C GLU A 567 15.23 13.67 7.93
N GLU A 568 16.07 12.65 8.18
CA GLU A 568 16.92 12.04 7.17
C GLU A 568 16.11 11.37 6.04
N ILE A 569 15.06 10.64 6.39
CA ILE A 569 14.17 10.01 5.40
C ILE A 569 13.47 11.07 4.52
N ILE A 570 12.95 12.14 5.12
CA ILE A 570 12.33 13.26 4.38
C ILE A 570 13.36 13.94 3.47
N ALA A 571 14.59 14.19 3.94
CA ALA A 571 15.63 14.77 3.10
C ALA A 571 15.98 13.90 1.88
N LEU A 572 15.97 12.57 2.03
CA LEU A 572 16.17 11.64 0.91
C LEU A 572 14.98 11.62 -0.06
N ARG A 573 13.74 11.73 0.45
CA ARG A 573 12.51 11.79 -0.36
C ARG A 573 12.40 13.05 -1.22
N GLN A 574 12.85 14.18 -0.70
CA GLN A 574 12.77 15.49 -1.35
C GLN A 574 13.79 15.69 -2.49
N GLN A 575 14.59 14.67 -2.81
CA GLN A 575 15.48 14.71 -3.96
C GLN A 575 14.72 15.00 -5.25
N ALA A 576 15.34 15.80 -6.12
CA ALA A 576 14.80 16.05 -7.44
C ALA A 576 14.63 14.72 -8.20
N ARG A 577 13.59 14.64 -9.04
CA ARG A 577 13.30 13.54 -9.98
C ARG A 577 13.67 14.00 -11.40
N PRO A 578 14.97 13.98 -11.78
CA PRO A 578 15.48 14.65 -12.99
C PRO A 578 15.06 13.96 -14.29
N LEU A 579 14.71 12.67 -14.21
CA LEU A 579 14.26 11.85 -15.34
C LEU A 579 12.81 11.44 -15.10
N ARG A 580 11.94 11.78 -16.05
CA ARG A 580 10.53 11.39 -16.01
C ARG A 580 10.17 10.41 -17.11
N LEU A 581 9.41 9.37 -16.78
CA LEU A 581 8.82 8.44 -17.73
C LEU A 581 7.46 8.99 -18.17
N PHE A 582 7.27 9.16 -19.48
CA PHE A 582 5.99 9.63 -20.00
C PHE A 582 4.94 8.53 -19.84
N TYR A 583 3.87 8.85 -19.12
CA TYR A 583 2.71 7.99 -18.95
C TYR A 583 1.54 8.53 -19.75
N SER A 584 0.90 7.65 -20.52
CA SER A 584 -0.33 7.94 -21.25
C SER A 584 -1.36 6.88 -20.95
N GLU A 585 -2.46 7.28 -20.31
CA GLU A 585 -3.63 6.42 -20.13
C GLU A 585 -4.22 6.01 -21.50
N THR A 586 -4.10 6.87 -22.51
CA THR A 586 -4.49 6.57 -23.89
C THR A 586 -3.73 5.37 -24.46
N ALA A 587 -2.42 5.30 -24.23
CA ALA A 587 -1.62 4.15 -24.62
C ALA A 587 -1.97 2.91 -23.80
N ALA A 588 -2.16 3.07 -22.48
CA ALA A 588 -2.50 1.99 -21.57
C ALA A 588 -3.86 1.33 -21.90
N ILE A 589 -4.88 2.11 -22.28
CA ILE A 589 -6.19 1.59 -22.69
C ILE A 589 -6.08 0.79 -24.00
N ASN A 590 -5.28 1.28 -24.96
CA ASN A 590 -5.22 0.72 -26.31
C ASN A 590 -4.23 -0.46 -26.47
N THR A 591 -3.24 -0.58 -25.58
CA THR A 591 -2.12 -1.52 -25.75
C THR A 591 -2.17 -2.61 -24.69
N SER A 592 -2.03 -3.88 -25.10
CA SER A 592 -2.24 -5.03 -24.21
C SER A 592 -1.11 -5.30 -23.22
N ASP A 593 0.07 -4.71 -23.39
CA ASP A 593 1.28 -4.94 -22.59
C ASP A 593 1.99 -3.63 -22.20
N TYR A 594 1.26 -2.50 -22.18
CA TYR A 594 1.83 -1.16 -21.94
C TYR A 594 2.58 -1.05 -20.61
N MET A 595 1.97 -1.53 -19.53
CA MET A 595 2.59 -1.47 -18.20
C MET A 595 3.66 -2.53 -18.04
N THR A 596 3.50 -3.71 -18.67
CA THR A 596 4.57 -4.69 -18.79
C THR A 596 5.84 -4.07 -19.39
N LYS A 597 5.72 -3.32 -20.51
CA LYS A 597 6.87 -2.62 -21.12
C LYS A 597 7.37 -1.45 -20.28
N THR A 598 6.47 -0.71 -19.65
CA THR A 598 6.85 0.39 -18.74
C THR A 598 7.66 -0.15 -17.55
N ASN A 599 7.28 -1.28 -16.97
CA ASN A 599 7.99 -1.95 -15.88
C ASN A 599 9.40 -2.39 -16.30
N GLU A 600 9.57 -2.95 -17.50
CA GLU A 600 10.90 -3.33 -18.03
C GLU A 600 11.86 -2.12 -18.10
N LEU A 601 11.37 -0.96 -18.57
CA LEU A 601 12.16 0.28 -18.60
C LEU A 601 12.44 0.79 -17.18
N TYR A 602 11.42 0.83 -16.33
CA TYR A 602 11.52 1.30 -14.95
C TYR A 602 12.56 0.48 -14.16
N GLU A 603 12.49 -0.85 -14.19
CA GLU A 603 13.47 -1.76 -13.56
C GLU A 603 14.89 -1.44 -14.05
N SER A 604 15.06 -1.17 -15.36
CA SER A 604 16.38 -0.89 -15.92
C SER A 604 17.02 0.40 -15.39
N LEU A 605 16.22 1.38 -14.95
CA LEU A 605 16.66 2.69 -14.48
C LEU A 605 16.67 2.82 -12.95
N PHE A 606 15.87 2.02 -12.24
CA PHE A 606 15.62 2.18 -10.80
C PHE A 606 16.89 2.09 -9.93
N PHE A 607 17.86 1.29 -10.36
CA PHE A 607 19.12 1.03 -9.65
C PHE A 607 20.27 1.97 -10.03
N GLU A 608 19.97 3.10 -10.66
CA GLU A 608 21.00 4.05 -11.14
C GLU A 608 21.27 5.21 -10.16
N GLY A 609 20.71 5.15 -8.95
CA GLY A 609 21.06 6.09 -7.87
C GLY A 609 20.33 7.43 -7.91
N ILE A 610 19.21 7.51 -8.64
CA ILE A 610 18.32 8.67 -8.68
C ILE A 610 16.89 8.24 -8.34
N PRO A 611 16.07 9.13 -7.75
CA PRO A 611 14.62 8.99 -7.77
C PRO A 611 14.11 9.12 -9.22
N LEU A 612 13.29 8.16 -9.64
CA LEU A 612 12.57 8.25 -10.91
C LEU A 612 11.26 9.01 -10.69
N GLY A 613 10.62 9.44 -11.77
CA GLY A 613 9.27 9.96 -11.70
C GLY A 613 8.53 9.69 -12.99
N PHE A 614 7.24 9.99 -12.98
CA PHE A 614 6.39 9.98 -14.15
C PHE A 614 6.02 11.39 -14.56
N VAL A 615 5.57 11.52 -15.80
CA VAL A 615 5.03 12.75 -16.35
C VAL A 615 3.88 12.41 -17.28
N THR A 616 2.81 13.18 -17.17
CA THR A 616 1.60 13.11 -17.99
C THR A 616 1.36 14.48 -18.62
N LYS A 617 0.32 14.61 -19.43
CA LYS A 617 -0.16 15.91 -19.90
C LYS A 617 -0.45 16.86 -18.73
N ASN A 618 -1.18 16.40 -17.70
CA ASN A 618 -1.57 17.25 -16.58
C ASN A 618 -0.36 17.68 -15.74
N ILE A 619 0.59 16.78 -15.49
CA ILE A 619 1.82 17.11 -14.76
C ILE A 619 2.60 18.22 -15.49
N ILE A 620 2.75 18.14 -16.83
CA ILE A 620 3.43 19.17 -17.63
C ILE A 620 2.72 20.53 -17.54
N GLU A 621 1.39 20.52 -17.51
CA GLU A 621 0.56 21.73 -17.56
C GLU A 621 0.37 22.39 -16.19
N LYS A 622 0.37 21.61 -15.11
CA LYS A 622 -0.03 22.08 -13.76
C LYS A 622 1.15 22.25 -12.79
N GLN A 623 2.30 21.64 -13.07
CA GLN A 623 3.45 21.68 -12.17
C GLN A 623 4.62 22.46 -12.82
N ASP A 624 5.55 22.89 -11.97
CA ASP A 624 6.82 23.41 -12.43
C ASP A 624 7.67 22.26 -13.01
N ASN A 625 7.98 22.36 -14.29
CA ASN A 625 8.74 21.38 -15.05
C ASN A 625 10.23 21.39 -14.66
N THR A 626 10.53 21.00 -13.42
CA THR A 626 11.87 21.01 -12.80
C THR A 626 12.76 19.84 -13.22
N TRP A 627 12.22 18.87 -13.95
CA TRP A 627 12.98 17.75 -14.50
C TRP A 627 13.66 18.14 -15.81
N LYS A 628 14.72 17.40 -16.16
CA LYS A 628 15.56 17.70 -17.31
C LYS A 628 15.14 16.94 -18.56
N ALA A 629 14.76 15.67 -18.40
CA ALA A 629 14.43 14.81 -19.54
C ALA A 629 13.16 14.01 -19.32
N ILE A 630 12.39 13.84 -20.40
CA ILE A 630 11.24 12.95 -20.49
C ILE A 630 11.60 11.79 -21.41
N VAL A 631 11.39 10.56 -20.97
CA VAL A 631 11.53 9.35 -21.78
C VAL A 631 10.16 8.88 -22.24
N VAL A 632 9.99 8.72 -23.55
CA VAL A 632 8.81 8.11 -24.18
C VAL A 632 9.22 6.75 -24.71
N TYR A 633 8.58 5.70 -24.20
CA TYR A 633 8.95 4.31 -24.49
C TYR A 633 7.72 3.48 -24.79
N LYS A 634 7.66 2.90 -26.00
CA LYS A 634 6.54 2.07 -26.46
C LYS A 634 5.16 2.74 -26.32
N THR A 635 5.09 4.06 -26.48
CA THR A 635 3.87 4.85 -26.32
C THR A 635 3.31 5.27 -27.67
N ASN A 636 2.67 4.36 -28.40
CA ASN A 636 2.22 4.64 -29.77
C ASN A 636 0.99 5.56 -29.84
N TYR A 637 0.02 5.37 -28.95
CA TYR A 637 -1.26 6.07 -28.93
C TYR A 637 -1.24 7.22 -27.92
N VAL A 638 -1.50 8.43 -28.39
CA VAL A 638 -1.65 9.62 -27.54
C VAL A 638 -2.69 10.57 -28.15
N THR A 639 -3.49 11.21 -27.30
CA THR A 639 -4.38 12.29 -27.72
C THR A 639 -3.60 13.47 -28.29
N ASP A 640 -4.28 14.32 -29.06
CA ASP A 640 -3.72 15.59 -29.53
C ASP A 640 -3.26 16.50 -28.38
N ALA A 641 -3.93 16.42 -27.23
CA ALA A 641 -3.58 17.19 -26.04
C ALA A 641 -2.29 16.68 -25.39
N GLU A 642 -2.16 15.37 -25.20
CA GLU A 642 -0.92 14.73 -24.70
C GLU A 642 0.28 15.06 -25.60
N PHE A 643 0.11 14.95 -26.92
CA PHE A 643 1.13 15.34 -27.89
C PHE A 643 1.52 16.82 -27.77
N SER A 644 0.53 17.70 -27.60
CA SER A 644 0.75 19.15 -27.49
C SER A 644 1.43 19.54 -26.17
N ALA A 645 1.17 18.82 -25.07
CA ALA A 645 1.87 19.04 -23.80
C ALA A 645 3.36 18.70 -23.93
N LEU A 646 3.72 17.60 -24.57
CA LEU A 646 5.12 17.27 -24.87
C LEU A 646 5.79 18.34 -25.76
N GLN A 647 5.07 18.88 -26.75
CA GLN A 647 5.56 20.00 -27.55
C GLN A 647 5.77 21.26 -26.69
N THR A 648 4.86 21.56 -25.78
CA THR A 648 4.97 22.71 -24.86
C THR A 648 6.20 22.57 -23.94
N TYR A 649 6.47 21.36 -23.47
CA TYR A 649 7.69 21.08 -22.70
C TYR A 649 8.97 21.33 -23.52
N LEU A 650 9.00 20.94 -24.80
CA LEU A 650 10.09 21.28 -25.73
C LEU A 650 10.19 22.79 -25.99
N ASP A 651 9.06 23.48 -26.17
CA ASP A 651 9.01 24.93 -26.38
C ASP A 651 9.59 25.73 -25.20
N ASN A 652 9.59 25.12 -24.01
CA ASN A 652 10.15 25.65 -22.77
C ASN A 652 11.59 25.18 -22.49
N GLY A 653 12.24 24.49 -23.44
CA GLY A 653 13.65 24.11 -23.34
C GLY A 653 13.92 22.72 -22.78
N GLY A 654 12.88 21.90 -22.55
CA GLY A 654 13.03 20.53 -22.07
C GLY A 654 13.63 19.57 -23.09
N THR A 655 14.09 18.40 -22.63
CA THR A 655 14.56 17.31 -23.49
C THR A 655 13.55 16.16 -23.55
N VAL A 656 13.14 15.72 -24.74
CA VAL A 656 12.30 14.53 -24.96
C VAL A 656 13.11 13.45 -25.68
N ILE A 657 13.11 12.25 -25.11
CA ILE A 657 13.83 11.08 -25.63
C ILE A 657 12.82 10.07 -26.15
N LEU A 658 12.85 9.77 -27.45
CA LEU A 658 11.95 8.84 -28.11
C LEU A 658 12.68 7.52 -28.43
N ASP A 659 12.08 6.40 -28.02
CA ASP A 659 12.62 5.06 -28.27
C ASP A 659 12.62 4.64 -29.75
N SER A 660 11.66 5.17 -30.51
CA SER A 660 11.36 4.81 -31.90
C SER A 660 10.54 5.90 -32.59
N SER A 661 10.44 5.82 -33.91
CA SER A 661 9.55 6.67 -34.71
C SER A 661 8.06 6.32 -34.60
N ASN A 662 7.75 5.17 -33.98
CA ASN A 662 6.38 4.73 -33.73
C ASN A 662 5.78 5.36 -32.46
N SER A 663 6.61 5.83 -31.54
CA SER A 663 6.15 6.56 -30.36
C SER A 663 5.42 7.83 -30.79
N LEU A 664 4.26 8.09 -30.17
CA LEU A 664 3.38 9.24 -30.42
C LEU A 664 2.77 9.31 -31.83
N SER A 665 2.84 8.22 -32.60
CA SER A 665 2.49 8.21 -34.02
C SER A 665 0.99 8.05 -34.31
N MET A 666 0.18 7.71 -33.31
CA MET A 666 -1.26 7.49 -33.44
C MET A 666 -2.05 8.33 -32.44
N ASN A 667 -3.26 8.73 -32.81
CA ASN A 667 -4.24 9.25 -31.86
C ASN A 667 -4.92 8.10 -31.08
N GLU A 668 -5.81 8.45 -30.16
CA GLU A 668 -6.56 7.51 -29.33
C GLU A 668 -7.42 6.49 -30.11
N TYR A 669 -7.73 6.79 -31.38
CA TYR A 669 -8.54 5.96 -32.27
C TYR A 669 -7.72 5.15 -33.28
N GLY A 670 -6.39 5.17 -33.15
CA GLY A 670 -5.47 4.46 -34.05
C GLY A 670 -5.25 5.16 -35.40
N GLU A 671 -5.72 6.40 -35.57
CA GLU A 671 -5.45 7.19 -36.77
C GLU A 671 -4.03 7.73 -36.72
N LYS A 672 -3.30 7.59 -37.83
CA LYS A 672 -1.92 8.05 -37.92
C LYS A 672 -1.83 9.58 -37.84
N ARG A 673 -0.99 10.06 -36.94
CA ARG A 673 -0.65 11.46 -36.78
C ARG A 673 0.25 11.92 -37.94
N LEU A 674 -0.09 13.06 -38.56
CA LEU A 674 0.73 13.69 -39.60
C LEU A 674 1.78 14.67 -39.03
N LYS A 675 1.59 15.13 -37.79
CA LYS A 675 2.50 16.04 -37.09
C LYS A 675 3.58 15.26 -36.34
N ASN A 676 4.80 15.80 -36.35
CA ASN A 676 5.91 15.33 -35.52
C ASN A 676 6.26 16.40 -34.49
N LEU A 677 6.86 15.98 -33.37
CA LEU A 677 7.43 16.92 -32.40
C LEU A 677 8.54 17.74 -33.08
N SER A 678 8.65 19.00 -32.68
CA SER A 678 9.70 19.92 -33.13
C SER A 678 10.59 20.32 -31.95
N ASN A 679 11.90 20.41 -32.17
CA ASN A 679 12.85 20.78 -31.11
C ASN A 679 12.46 22.11 -30.44
N SER A 680 12.04 23.10 -31.22
CA SER A 680 11.76 24.45 -30.73
C SER A 680 12.96 25.00 -29.95
N LYS A 681 12.82 25.34 -28.66
CA LYS A 681 13.93 25.72 -27.77
C LYS A 681 14.59 24.54 -27.06
N GLY A 682 13.95 23.38 -27.06
CA GLY A 682 14.38 22.17 -26.40
C GLY A 682 15.14 21.23 -27.32
N LYS A 683 15.16 19.95 -26.94
CA LYS A 683 15.94 18.91 -27.61
C LYS A 683 15.13 17.63 -27.75
N ILE A 684 15.02 17.11 -28.97
CA ILE A 684 14.49 15.77 -29.23
C ILE A 684 15.67 14.83 -29.48
N ILE A 685 15.68 13.68 -28.79
CA ILE A 685 16.64 12.61 -29.02
C ILE A 685 15.89 11.38 -29.52
N ASN A 686 16.02 11.07 -30.80
CA ASN A 686 15.46 9.86 -31.40
C ASN A 686 16.51 8.75 -31.39
N ILE A 687 16.20 7.62 -30.77
CA ILE A 687 17.17 6.52 -30.64
C ILE A 687 17.00 5.45 -31.74
N GLU A 688 15.91 5.51 -32.51
CA GLU A 688 15.55 4.64 -33.65
C GLU A 688 15.58 3.13 -33.32
N ASP A 689 14.41 2.57 -32.98
CA ASP A 689 14.19 1.15 -32.66
C ASP A 689 15.23 0.58 -31.69
N SER A 690 15.50 1.37 -30.66
CA SER A 690 16.53 1.06 -29.68
C SER A 690 16.05 0.06 -28.64
N ASN A 691 16.93 -0.84 -28.24
CA ASN A 691 16.68 -1.64 -27.04
C ASN A 691 16.81 -0.77 -25.77
N ILE A 692 16.28 -1.29 -24.66
CA ILE A 692 16.28 -0.63 -23.35
C ILE A 692 17.69 -0.19 -22.92
N LEU A 693 18.74 -0.96 -23.23
CA LEU A 693 20.12 -0.61 -22.84
C LEU A 693 20.62 0.68 -23.51
N LYS A 694 20.33 0.85 -24.80
CA LYS A 694 20.71 2.08 -25.53
C LYS A 694 19.88 3.28 -25.03
N LEU A 695 18.59 3.07 -24.77
CA LEU A 695 17.71 4.10 -24.19
C LEU A 695 18.19 4.55 -22.81
N LYS A 696 18.45 3.59 -21.91
CA LYS A 696 19.02 3.82 -20.58
C LYS A 696 20.31 4.63 -20.65
N LYS A 697 21.25 4.25 -21.52
CA LYS A 697 22.53 4.97 -21.67
C LYS A 697 22.32 6.42 -22.08
N VAL A 698 21.42 6.68 -23.03
CA VAL A 698 21.10 8.05 -23.49
C VAL A 698 20.41 8.85 -22.39
N ALA A 699 19.44 8.25 -21.69
CA ALA A 699 18.72 8.88 -20.59
C ALA A 699 19.67 9.31 -19.45
N LEU A 700 20.53 8.41 -18.98
CA LEU A 700 21.51 8.71 -17.92
C LEU A 700 22.55 9.75 -18.36
N LYS A 701 22.95 9.75 -19.64
CA LYS A 701 23.86 10.76 -20.19
C LYS A 701 23.25 12.16 -20.15
N GLU A 702 21.94 12.27 -20.39
CA GLU A 702 21.24 13.56 -20.39
C GLU A 702 21.23 14.20 -19.00
N ILE A 703 21.19 13.40 -17.93
CA ILE A 703 21.12 13.87 -16.54
C ILE A 703 22.44 13.75 -15.76
N GLU A 704 23.57 13.53 -16.44
CA GLU A 704 24.87 13.24 -15.83
C GLU A 704 25.35 14.30 -14.81
N ASP A 705 25.01 15.57 -15.05
CA ASP A 705 25.28 16.73 -14.21
C ASP A 705 24.39 16.81 -12.96
N GLN A 706 23.27 16.08 -12.93
CA GLN A 706 22.36 15.97 -11.79
C GLN A 706 22.58 14.68 -11.00
N MET A 707 23.50 13.81 -11.42
CA MET A 707 23.87 12.61 -10.68
C MET A 707 24.66 12.95 -9.41
N PRO A 708 24.44 12.26 -8.28
CA PRO A 708 25.14 12.54 -7.03
C PRO A 708 26.67 12.53 -7.13
N ASN A 709 27.35 13.26 -6.25
CA ASN A 709 28.82 13.29 -6.19
C ASN A 709 29.44 12.05 -5.56
N ILE A 710 28.63 11.27 -4.82
CA ILE A 710 29.01 9.95 -4.33
C ILE A 710 28.76 8.92 -5.43
N ILE A 711 29.79 8.17 -5.78
CA ILE A 711 29.73 7.02 -6.67
C ILE A 711 29.50 5.78 -5.82
N ILE A 712 28.49 5.00 -6.21
CA ILE A 712 28.14 3.72 -5.60
C ILE A 712 28.41 2.64 -6.66
N GLU A 713 29.47 1.87 -6.44
CA GLU A 713 29.77 0.68 -7.23
C GLU A 713 29.27 -0.55 -6.47
N SER A 714 28.55 -1.44 -7.15
CA SER A 714 27.97 -2.65 -6.55
C SER A 714 28.31 -3.87 -7.40
N ASP A 715 28.87 -4.90 -6.77
CA ASP A 715 29.15 -6.20 -7.39
C ASP A 715 28.50 -7.33 -6.58
N ASN A 716 27.47 -7.93 -7.17
CA ASN A 716 26.74 -9.08 -6.62
C ASN A 716 27.03 -10.38 -7.40
N GLY A 717 27.98 -10.35 -8.34
CA GLY A 717 28.30 -11.46 -9.24
C GLY A 717 27.26 -11.75 -10.33
N GLU A 718 26.25 -10.90 -10.51
CA GLU A 718 25.17 -11.05 -11.49
C GLU A 718 25.18 -9.96 -12.56
N SER A 719 24.44 -10.18 -13.65
CA SER A 719 24.29 -9.21 -14.74
C SER A 719 23.33 -8.05 -14.43
N HIS A 720 22.55 -8.16 -13.35
CA HIS A 720 21.56 -7.18 -12.91
C HIS A 720 21.93 -6.57 -11.57
N LYS A 721 21.55 -5.31 -11.37
CA LYS A 721 21.77 -4.59 -10.11
C LYS A 721 20.69 -4.96 -9.10
N THR A 722 21.04 -4.88 -7.82
CA THR A 722 20.14 -5.18 -6.69
C THR A 722 20.20 -4.13 -5.59
N ILE A 723 21.07 -3.12 -5.72
CA ILE A 723 21.23 -2.07 -4.71
C ILE A 723 20.41 -0.85 -5.09
N VAL A 724 19.33 -0.63 -4.32
CA VAL A 724 18.59 0.62 -4.35
C VAL A 724 19.38 1.65 -3.55
N SER A 725 19.59 2.83 -4.13
CA SER A 725 20.36 3.89 -3.48
C SER A 725 19.73 5.26 -3.64
N ARG A 726 19.94 6.09 -2.61
CA ARG A 726 19.59 7.53 -2.58
C ARG A 726 20.74 8.30 -1.94
N VAL A 727 21.07 9.46 -2.51
CA VAL A 727 22.16 10.32 -2.02
C VAL A 727 21.73 11.78 -2.05
N VAL A 728 21.77 12.45 -0.89
CA VAL A 728 21.49 13.89 -0.79
C VAL A 728 22.58 14.61 -0.03
N GLN A 729 23.04 15.73 -0.59
CA GLN A 729 24.02 16.60 0.07
C GLN A 729 23.35 17.39 1.21
N GLN A 730 24.01 17.44 2.36
CA GLN A 730 23.58 18.16 3.54
C GLN A 730 24.14 19.60 3.55
N ALA A 731 23.57 20.45 4.41
CA ALA A 731 24.00 21.86 4.54
C ALA A 731 25.46 22.01 5.01
N ASP A 732 25.99 21.04 5.76
CA ASP A 732 27.39 21.00 6.21
C ASP A 732 28.36 20.40 5.16
N SER A 733 27.90 20.21 3.93
CA SER A 733 28.62 19.57 2.82
C SER A 733 28.87 18.07 2.97
N SER A 734 28.38 17.42 4.03
CA SER A 734 28.32 15.96 4.10
C SER A 734 27.25 15.41 3.14
N TYR A 735 27.22 14.09 2.97
CA TYR A 735 26.21 13.40 2.18
C TYR A 735 25.48 12.39 3.06
N LEU A 736 24.17 12.41 2.98
CA LEU A 736 23.32 11.34 3.49
C LEU A 736 23.12 10.32 2.37
N VAL A 737 23.47 9.06 2.66
CA VAL A 737 23.40 7.95 1.73
C VAL A 737 22.52 6.86 2.33
N ASN A 738 21.50 6.42 1.60
CA ASN A 738 20.73 5.24 1.95
C ASN A 738 20.95 4.14 0.91
N LEU A 739 21.19 2.92 1.39
CA LEU A 739 21.40 1.73 0.58
C LEU A 739 20.44 0.63 1.05
N LEU A 740 19.78 -0.05 0.12
CA LEU A 740 19.01 -1.25 0.37
C LEU A 740 19.40 -2.32 -0.64
N ASN A 741 19.62 -3.54 -0.20
CA ASN A 741 19.82 -4.68 -1.10
C ASN A 741 18.50 -5.47 -1.27
N VAL A 742 17.94 -5.48 -2.48
CA VAL A 742 16.73 -6.26 -2.80
C VAL A 742 17.05 -7.60 -3.48
N GLY A 743 18.33 -7.96 -3.59
CA GLY A 743 18.81 -9.21 -4.19
C GLY A 743 19.07 -10.31 -3.16
N HIS A 744 19.09 -11.56 -3.62
CA HIS A 744 19.33 -12.75 -2.79
C HIS A 744 20.71 -12.84 -2.15
N LYS A 745 21.70 -12.16 -2.73
CA LYS A 745 23.11 -12.32 -2.39
C LYS A 745 23.63 -11.09 -1.67
N THR A 746 24.57 -11.33 -0.77
CA THR A 746 25.46 -10.27 -0.30
C THR A 746 26.15 -9.60 -1.48
N THR A 747 26.13 -8.28 -1.49
CA THR A 747 26.68 -7.44 -2.55
C THR A 747 27.87 -6.68 -2.02
N LYS A 748 29.00 -6.72 -2.73
CA LYS A 748 30.14 -5.88 -2.41
C LYS A 748 29.86 -4.47 -2.89
N VAL A 749 29.88 -3.51 -1.97
CA VAL A 749 29.64 -2.09 -2.26
C VAL A 749 30.93 -1.31 -2.05
N LYS A 750 31.21 -0.40 -2.99
CA LYS A 750 32.27 0.61 -2.84
C LYS A 750 31.67 2.00 -2.96
N LEU A 751 31.92 2.81 -1.94
CA LEU A 751 31.54 4.22 -1.88
C LEU A 751 32.77 5.09 -2.10
N SER A 752 32.66 6.06 -3.01
CA SER A 752 33.76 6.99 -3.31
C SER A 752 33.25 8.34 -3.78
N PHE A 753 34.05 9.40 -3.59
CA PHE A 753 33.77 10.70 -4.19
C PHE A 753 34.19 10.72 -5.66
N LYS A 754 33.42 11.40 -6.53
CA LYS A 754 33.82 11.69 -7.93
C LYS A 754 35.18 12.39 -8.03
N SER A 755 35.55 13.19 -7.03
CA SER A 755 36.84 13.88 -6.93
C SER A 755 38.02 12.94 -6.66
N GLY A 756 37.76 11.72 -6.18
CA GLY A 756 38.77 10.80 -5.66
C GLY A 756 39.18 11.07 -4.20
N ALA A 757 38.53 12.00 -3.51
CA ALA A 757 38.77 12.26 -2.09
C ALA A 757 38.48 11.02 -1.22
N GLU A 758 39.25 10.86 -0.14
CA GLU A 758 38.99 9.83 0.87
C GLU A 758 37.69 10.15 1.62
N ALA A 759 36.91 9.11 1.94
CA ALA A 759 35.66 9.23 2.67
C ALA A 759 35.80 8.79 4.12
N THR A 760 35.19 9.54 5.04
CA THR A 760 34.80 9.07 6.36
C THR A 760 33.33 8.69 6.30
N ILE A 761 32.99 7.46 6.67
CA ILE A 761 31.64 6.90 6.53
C ILE A 761 31.17 6.40 7.90
N ILE A 762 30.01 6.87 8.33
CA ILE A 762 29.42 6.51 9.62
C ILE A 762 28.04 5.93 9.37
N ASN A 763 27.75 4.75 9.93
CA ASN A 763 26.41 4.19 9.97
C ASN A 763 25.59 4.94 11.04
N LEU A 764 24.57 5.70 10.63
CA LEU A 764 23.76 6.52 11.52
C LEU A 764 22.91 5.69 12.49
N MET A 765 22.59 4.44 12.17
CA MET A 765 21.79 3.56 13.03
C MET A 765 22.58 2.97 14.20
N THR A 766 23.91 2.80 14.04
CA THR A 766 24.79 2.21 15.05
C THR A 766 25.89 3.15 15.55
N SER A 767 26.05 4.30 14.92
CA SER A 767 27.16 5.26 15.10
C SER A 767 28.56 4.70 14.80
N ASN A 768 28.65 3.54 14.14
CA ASN A 768 29.93 2.89 13.85
C ASN A 768 30.54 3.39 12.53
N ASN A 769 31.87 3.38 12.45
CA ASN A 769 32.56 3.60 11.19
C ASN A 769 32.31 2.44 10.23
N VAL A 770 32.21 2.76 8.95
CA VAL A 770 32.10 1.80 7.85
C VAL A 770 33.28 2.04 6.90
N ASP A 771 33.90 0.97 6.44
CA ASP A 771 34.96 1.07 5.43
C ASP A 771 34.38 1.58 4.09
N SER A 772 35.24 2.16 3.24
CA SER A 772 34.81 2.58 1.89
C SER A 772 34.41 1.41 0.98
N ILE A 773 34.81 0.18 1.32
CA ILE A 773 34.44 -1.06 0.66
C ILE A 773 33.92 -2.01 1.73
N PHE A 774 32.69 -2.48 1.56
CA PHE A 774 32.04 -3.36 2.52
C PHE A 774 31.07 -4.31 1.82
N ASP A 775 30.64 -5.33 2.55
CA ASP A 775 29.64 -6.28 2.10
C ASP A 775 28.26 -5.86 2.66
N LEU A 776 27.26 -5.74 1.79
CA LEU A 776 25.87 -5.45 2.14
C LEU A 776 25.05 -6.73 1.93
N ALA A 777 24.57 -7.34 3.02
CA ALA A 777 23.81 -8.58 2.99
C ALA A 777 22.48 -8.44 2.22
N SER A 778 21.89 -9.58 1.84
CA SER A 778 20.54 -9.61 1.27
C SER A 778 19.55 -8.94 2.22
N GLU A 779 18.67 -8.09 1.69
CA GLU A 779 17.64 -7.36 2.45
C GLU A 779 18.20 -6.40 3.53
N GLU A 780 19.52 -6.21 3.60
CA GLU A 780 20.14 -5.26 4.53
C GLU A 780 19.91 -3.80 4.08
N ILE A 781 19.87 -2.91 5.07
CA ILE A 781 19.67 -1.48 4.92
C ILE A 781 20.78 -0.76 5.65
N LEU A 782 21.35 0.25 5.01
CA LEU A 782 22.28 1.19 5.64
C LEU A 782 21.79 2.61 5.44
N LEU A 783 21.86 3.40 6.52
CA LEU A 783 21.73 4.85 6.48
C LEU A 783 23.06 5.43 6.93
N LEU A 784 23.75 6.11 6.03
CA LEU A 784 25.15 6.50 6.18
C LEU A 784 25.29 8.02 6.09
N GLU A 785 26.14 8.58 6.94
CA GLU A 785 26.75 9.89 6.73
C GLU A 785 28.11 9.70 6.07
N VAL A 786 28.36 10.41 4.96
CA VAL A 786 29.60 10.36 4.19
C VAL A 786 30.21 11.77 4.12
N LYS A 787 31.45 11.90 4.59
CA LYS A 787 32.20 13.17 4.62
C LYS A 787 33.55 13.00 3.92
N GLU A 788 34.01 14.05 3.23
CA GLU A 788 35.39 14.08 2.78
C GLU A 788 36.31 14.10 4.01
N LYS A 789 37.34 13.27 3.99
CA LYS A 789 38.34 13.23 5.05
C LYS A 789 39.21 14.48 4.93
N GLN A 790 39.25 15.27 6.00
CA GLN A 790 40.06 16.50 6.09
C GLN A 790 41.55 16.21 6.22
#